data_AF-A0A7W1MUY3-F1
#
_entry.id   AF-A0A7W1MUY3-F1
#
_cell.length_a   1.000
_cell.length_b   1.000
_cell.length_c   1.000
_cell.angle_alpha   90.00
_cell.angle_beta   90.00
_cell.angle_gamma   90.00
#
_symmetry.space_group_name_H-M   'P 1'
#
loop_
_entity.id
_entity.type
_entity.pdbx_description
1 polymer ?
#
loop_
_entity_poly.entity_id
_entity_poly.type
_entity_poly.pdbx_seq_one_letter_code
_entity_poly.pdbx_strand_id
1 'polypeptide(L)'
;MISPAACLLYTQDHDLVRRSRAFLRERALLRHVEQPDRLDAVLQQNSPALLLVDLRARESRNLLPQLQSEWPEVLIIALGTPHSEPLREAESSGIYAAENLELDRRHFQTMIDRALDHLELLEENHALREAATPAAALALAAQRSAETPSRGGGAPLPLLRFAREFHRGKNVDALMHSVVEGLADAAMVGRVGLFSRVRQSERYRLRAGLLCLPETSELEFRERDPLVRWLELRAHLICRAHLSEATDLAERQLLRRTLDSFGAEVIVPLHAEGKISGWLFFGHRLTGQPFDYSSLEGLMLLADHVSTVLANARLNEEVALQKTLAETLLEAIPPGIVAIDEEAVIRWFNPTAESILGISAADVLGKPVESAGSRIGSALREALESDRPLAIERWVAPKTRRSISVETRRLVHQRDSLGAVAVIQDLTPEEALRQKAELTERAAFWTDLAASMSHEVRNPLVAIKTFAQLLPERFDDPDFRRDFNEIVVQEIERLDQIIMQINNFAHPPELNLRSIDLRDPMKRAVDLARARFTENGFSVETTLPNDLPKIIGDETALVEAFAHLVANAAEASSGQAKPQITLSAKLLREGKHTRGVLVTVHDNGKGISADLKDKVFSPFCTTKARGMGLGLPIVKRTVFDHNGRVDIDSNPHGTSVNVMLPAAENGE
;
A
#
# COMPACT_ATOMS: atom_id res chain seq x y z
N MET A 1 34.93 58.52 -10.16
CA MET A 1 34.40 58.07 -11.46
C MET A 1 35.43 57.11 -12.03
N ILE A 2 35.21 55.82 -11.84
CA ILE A 2 36.10 54.75 -12.31
C ILE A 2 35.92 54.69 -13.82
N SER A 3 37.03 54.69 -14.57
CA SER A 3 37.01 54.55 -16.02
C SER A 3 36.36 53.20 -16.36
N PRO A 4 35.41 53.10 -17.30
CA PRO A 4 34.86 51.81 -17.68
C PRO A 4 35.99 50.89 -18.17
N ALA A 5 36.05 49.67 -17.63
CA ALA A 5 37.05 48.67 -17.99
C ALA A 5 37.11 48.51 -19.52
N ALA A 6 38.30 48.65 -20.09
CA ALA A 6 38.49 48.65 -21.53
C ALA A 6 38.42 47.22 -22.07
N CYS A 7 37.50 46.97 -23.01
CA CYS A 7 37.47 45.71 -23.75
C CYS A 7 38.30 45.87 -25.02
N LEU A 8 39.35 45.07 -25.16
CA LEU A 8 40.23 45.06 -26.32
C LEU A 8 39.83 43.90 -27.23
N LEU A 9 39.76 44.13 -28.54
CA LEU A 9 39.52 43.09 -29.53
C LEU A 9 40.68 43.07 -30.52
N TYR A 10 41.44 41.98 -30.51
CA TYR A 10 42.46 41.66 -31.50
C TYR A 10 41.86 40.80 -32.62
N THR A 11 41.69 41.38 -33.80
CA THR A 11 41.20 40.67 -35.00
C THR A 11 41.59 41.42 -36.27
N GLN A 12 41.79 40.69 -37.35
CA GLN A 12 41.93 41.25 -38.70
C GLN A 12 40.58 41.26 -39.46
N ASP A 13 39.51 40.75 -38.86
CA ASP A 13 38.18 40.69 -39.47
C ASP A 13 37.32 41.90 -39.09
N HIS A 14 37.14 42.82 -40.03
CA HIS A 14 36.32 44.02 -39.84
C HIS A 14 34.81 43.73 -39.59
N ASP A 15 34.27 42.59 -40.04
CA ASP A 15 32.88 42.22 -39.76
C ASP A 15 32.71 41.78 -38.30
N LEU A 16 33.71 41.09 -37.73
CA LEU A 16 33.72 40.74 -36.31
C LEU A 16 33.80 41.99 -35.43
N VAL A 17 34.60 42.99 -35.83
CA VAL A 17 34.69 44.29 -35.14
C VAL A 17 33.34 45.01 -35.17
N ARG A 18 32.67 45.06 -36.33
CA ARG A 18 31.36 45.71 -36.46
C ARG A 18 30.31 45.03 -35.58
N ARG A 19 30.25 43.69 -35.58
CA ARG A 19 29.31 42.90 -34.76
C ARG A 19 29.57 43.07 -33.27
N SER A 20 30.82 42.91 -32.84
CA SER A 20 31.21 43.04 -31.44
C SER A 20 30.95 44.46 -30.91
N ARG A 21 31.27 45.50 -31.72
CA ARG A 21 30.97 46.89 -31.36
C ARG A 21 29.46 47.13 -31.26
N ALA A 22 28.64 46.52 -32.12
CA ALA A 22 27.19 46.61 -32.04
C ALA A 22 26.62 45.91 -30.79
N PHE A 23 27.18 44.77 -30.40
CA PHE A 23 26.74 44.02 -29.22
C PHE A 23 27.16 44.67 -27.89
N LEU A 24 28.26 45.43 -27.88
CA LEU A 24 28.84 46.04 -26.68
C LEU A 24 28.55 47.54 -26.51
N ARG A 25 27.77 48.18 -27.41
CA ARG A 25 27.54 49.65 -27.47
C ARG A 25 27.23 50.33 -26.13
N GLU A 26 26.55 49.65 -25.21
CA GLU A 26 26.10 50.20 -23.92
C GLU A 26 26.82 49.59 -22.71
N ARG A 27 27.74 48.62 -22.92
CA ARG A 27 28.29 47.77 -21.85
C ARG A 27 29.80 47.91 -21.66
N ALA A 28 30.57 48.10 -22.72
CA ALA A 28 32.02 48.26 -22.63
C ALA A 28 32.57 49.10 -23.79
N LEU A 29 33.63 49.86 -23.53
CA LEU A 29 34.33 50.58 -24.60
C LEU A 29 35.22 49.61 -25.38
N LEU A 30 34.77 49.18 -26.56
CA LEU A 30 35.52 48.26 -27.42
C LEU A 30 36.59 49.00 -28.24
N ARG A 31 37.87 48.72 -27.97
CA ARG A 31 38.99 49.16 -28.80
C ARG A 31 39.48 48.02 -29.68
N HIS A 32 39.68 48.30 -30.96
CA HIS A 32 40.11 47.32 -31.96
C HIS A 32 41.61 47.48 -32.24
N VAL A 33 42.33 46.36 -32.25
CA VAL A 33 43.76 46.29 -32.57
C VAL A 33 43.95 45.30 -33.72
N GLU A 34 44.55 45.78 -34.82
CA GLU A 34 44.80 44.96 -36.03
C GLU A 34 46.19 44.34 -36.06
N GLN A 35 47.20 45.05 -35.54
CA GLN A 35 48.61 44.67 -35.60
C GLN A 35 49.11 44.23 -34.21
N PRO A 36 49.77 43.07 -34.10
CA PRO A 36 50.26 42.55 -32.82
C PRO A 36 51.29 43.46 -32.15
N ASP A 37 52.16 44.13 -32.92
CA ASP A 37 53.17 45.07 -32.38
C ASP A 37 52.56 46.27 -31.63
N ARG A 38 51.27 46.56 -31.86
CA ARG A 38 50.54 47.62 -31.15
C ARG A 38 49.76 47.09 -29.95
N LEU A 39 49.60 45.77 -29.81
CA LEU A 39 48.80 45.16 -28.76
C LEU A 39 49.45 45.39 -27.39
N ASP A 40 50.76 45.23 -27.26
CA ASP A 40 51.48 45.44 -26.00
C ASP A 40 51.40 46.89 -25.52
N ALA A 41 51.59 47.86 -26.42
CA ALA A 41 51.47 49.27 -26.11
C ALA A 41 50.04 49.66 -25.66
N VAL A 42 49.03 48.99 -26.20
CA VAL A 42 47.62 49.21 -25.82
C VAL A 42 47.31 48.51 -24.50
N LEU A 43 47.81 47.30 -24.26
CA LEU A 43 47.66 46.58 -22.99
C LEU A 43 48.32 47.34 -21.83
N GLN A 44 49.53 47.87 -22.05
CA GLN A 44 50.24 48.66 -21.04
C GLN A 44 49.48 49.92 -20.58
N GLN A 45 48.66 50.51 -21.46
CA GLN A 45 47.87 51.70 -21.13
C GLN A 45 46.48 51.38 -20.55
N ASN A 46 46.02 50.13 -20.65
CA ASN A 46 44.65 49.74 -20.29
C ASN A 46 44.58 48.53 -19.35
N SER A 47 45.70 48.04 -18.82
CA SER A 47 45.73 46.95 -17.84
C SER A 47 45.28 47.45 -16.45
N PRO A 48 44.42 46.69 -15.73
CA PRO A 48 43.83 45.40 -16.13
C PRO A 48 42.69 45.57 -17.15
N ALA A 49 42.64 44.66 -18.14
CA ALA A 49 41.70 44.71 -19.25
C ALA A 49 41.15 43.33 -19.61
N LEU A 50 40.02 43.33 -20.33
CA LEU A 50 39.48 42.15 -21.00
C LEU A 50 39.94 42.12 -22.46
N LEU A 51 40.65 41.07 -22.85
CA LEU A 51 41.17 40.89 -24.21
C LEU A 51 40.42 39.76 -24.94
N LEU A 52 39.74 40.13 -26.03
CA LEU A 52 39.14 39.21 -26.99
C LEU A 52 40.15 38.93 -28.12
N VAL A 53 40.47 37.66 -28.36
CA VAL A 53 41.45 37.25 -29.37
C VAL A 53 40.78 36.40 -30.45
N ASP A 54 40.79 36.85 -31.70
CA ASP A 54 40.33 36.05 -32.84
C ASP A 54 41.40 35.03 -33.26
N LEU A 55 41.10 33.75 -33.06
CA LEU A 55 42.00 32.63 -33.35
C LEU A 55 42.17 32.33 -34.85
N ARG A 56 41.41 32.98 -35.75
CA ARG A 56 41.62 32.85 -37.20
C ARG A 56 42.82 33.64 -37.71
N ALA A 57 43.26 34.67 -36.98
CA ALA A 57 44.46 35.40 -37.37
C ALA A 57 45.68 34.48 -37.22
N ARG A 58 46.54 34.42 -38.25
CA ARG A 58 47.68 33.49 -38.31
C ARG A 58 48.66 33.65 -37.15
N GLU A 59 48.74 34.85 -36.59
CA GLU A 59 49.67 35.22 -35.51
C GLU A 59 49.11 34.88 -34.12
N SER A 60 47.80 34.61 -33.98
CA SER A 60 47.13 34.37 -32.69
C SER A 60 47.61 33.13 -31.94
N ARG A 61 48.04 32.08 -32.67
CA ARG A 61 48.54 30.83 -32.04
C ARG A 61 49.81 31.05 -31.21
N ASN A 62 50.69 31.95 -31.65
CA ASN A 62 51.93 32.24 -30.94
C ASN A 62 51.75 33.34 -29.87
N LEU A 63 50.69 34.15 -29.98
CA LEU A 63 50.40 35.25 -29.07
C LEU A 63 49.81 34.79 -27.73
N LEU A 64 48.99 33.74 -27.70
CA LEU A 64 48.31 33.31 -26.46
C LEU A 64 49.28 32.94 -25.32
N PRO A 65 50.31 32.09 -25.52
CA PRO A 65 51.25 31.75 -24.45
C PRO A 65 52.09 32.95 -24.01
N GLN A 66 52.42 33.84 -24.95
CA GLN A 66 53.18 35.06 -24.68
C GLN A 66 52.37 36.03 -23.81
N LEU A 67 51.10 36.28 -24.17
CA LEU A 67 50.20 37.16 -23.43
C LEU A 67 49.93 36.66 -22.01
N GLN A 68 49.79 35.36 -21.80
CA GLN A 68 49.61 34.78 -20.47
C GLN A 68 50.86 34.91 -19.59
N SER A 69 52.06 34.90 -20.18
CA SER A 69 53.32 35.04 -19.45
C SER A 69 53.67 36.50 -19.15
N GLU A 70 53.41 37.42 -20.08
CA GLU A 70 53.80 38.82 -19.97
C GLU A 70 52.71 39.69 -19.29
N TRP A 71 51.44 39.29 -19.41
CA TRP A 71 50.29 40.03 -18.88
C TRP A 71 49.33 39.13 -18.07
N PRO A 72 49.77 38.58 -16.92
CA PRO A 72 48.97 37.63 -16.14
C PRO A 72 47.68 38.22 -15.55
N GLU A 73 47.58 39.55 -15.46
CA GLU A 73 46.41 40.26 -14.92
C GLU A 73 45.35 40.59 -15.99
N VAL A 74 45.60 40.23 -17.26
CA VAL A 74 44.66 40.44 -18.36
C VAL A 74 43.80 39.19 -18.55
N LEU A 75 42.48 39.34 -18.51
CA LEU A 75 41.58 38.23 -18.82
C LEU A 75 41.48 38.03 -20.33
N ILE A 76 41.74 36.81 -20.80
CA ILE A 76 41.75 36.47 -22.22
C ILE A 76 40.54 35.60 -22.56
N ILE A 77 39.75 36.05 -23.54
CA ILE A 77 38.69 35.26 -24.17
C ILE A 77 39.09 34.99 -25.62
N ALA A 78 39.27 33.71 -25.96
CA ALA A 78 39.63 33.31 -27.30
C ALA A 78 38.38 32.99 -28.14
N LEU A 79 38.28 33.54 -29.34
CA LEU A 79 37.17 33.34 -30.28
C LEU A 79 37.66 32.51 -31.47
N GLY A 80 37.12 31.30 -31.66
CA GLY A 80 37.59 30.36 -32.68
C GLY A 80 36.46 29.65 -33.41
N THR A 81 36.79 28.97 -34.51
CA THR A 81 35.82 28.11 -35.19
C THR A 81 35.60 26.82 -34.39
N PRO A 82 34.36 26.31 -34.29
CA PRO A 82 34.06 25.11 -33.52
C PRO A 82 34.89 23.91 -33.97
N HIS A 83 35.35 23.12 -33.02
CA HIS A 83 36.16 21.90 -33.26
C HIS A 83 37.48 22.13 -34.01
N SER A 84 37.92 23.37 -34.16
CA SER A 84 39.22 23.68 -34.73
C SER A 84 40.33 23.42 -33.70
N GLU A 85 41.49 22.98 -34.20
CA GLU A 85 42.69 22.76 -33.38
C GLU A 85 43.09 24.01 -32.55
N PRO A 86 43.10 25.26 -33.09
CA PRO A 86 43.41 26.45 -32.30
C PRO A 86 42.46 26.66 -31.11
N LEU A 87 41.16 26.37 -31.27
CA LEU A 87 40.18 26.57 -30.21
C LEU A 87 40.36 25.54 -29.08
N ARG A 88 40.65 24.28 -29.44
CA ARG A 88 40.97 23.21 -28.47
C ARG A 88 42.26 23.49 -27.71
N GLU A 89 43.29 23.99 -28.39
CA GLU A 89 44.53 24.43 -27.74
C GLU A 89 44.25 25.55 -26.73
N ALA A 90 43.46 26.55 -27.12
CA ALA A 90 43.05 27.65 -26.24
C ALA A 90 42.25 27.16 -25.01
N GLU A 91 41.28 26.24 -25.18
CA GLU A 91 40.55 25.61 -24.08
C GLU A 91 41.48 24.92 -23.06
N SER A 92 42.56 24.30 -23.54
CA SER A 92 43.55 23.62 -22.70
C SER A 92 44.60 24.54 -22.07
N SER A 93 44.66 25.82 -22.48
CA SER A 93 45.72 26.76 -22.09
C SER A 93 45.44 27.53 -20.81
N GLY A 94 44.29 27.31 -20.15
CA GLY A 94 43.97 27.99 -18.88
C GLY A 94 43.66 29.48 -19.02
N ILE A 95 43.21 29.93 -20.20
CA ILE A 95 42.62 31.27 -20.38
C ILE A 95 41.23 31.34 -19.75
N TYR A 96 40.68 32.54 -19.63
CA TYR A 96 39.39 32.76 -18.95
C TYR A 96 38.22 32.03 -19.65
N ALA A 97 38.16 32.11 -20.98
CA ALA A 97 37.18 31.35 -21.78
C ALA A 97 37.65 31.17 -23.24
N ALA A 98 37.16 30.12 -23.89
CA ALA A 98 37.35 29.85 -25.30
C ALA A 98 35.99 29.56 -25.95
N GLU A 99 35.65 30.31 -27.00
CA GLU A 99 34.26 30.44 -27.46
C GLU A 99 34.11 30.47 -28.97
N ASN A 100 32.90 30.16 -29.43
CA ASN A 100 32.58 30.11 -30.86
C ASN A 100 32.53 31.51 -31.47
N LEU A 101 33.13 31.65 -32.65
CA LEU A 101 33.09 32.85 -33.50
C LEU A 101 31.69 33.22 -34.03
N GLU A 102 30.76 32.26 -34.06
CA GLU A 102 29.33 32.50 -34.30
C GLU A 102 28.67 33.02 -33.02
N LEU A 103 28.91 34.30 -32.74
CA LEU A 103 28.47 34.97 -31.52
C LEU A 103 26.93 35.11 -31.47
N ASP A 104 26.27 34.34 -30.61
CA ASP A 104 24.91 34.65 -30.16
C ASP A 104 24.94 35.92 -29.29
N ARG A 105 24.07 36.88 -29.59
CA ARG A 105 24.10 38.21 -28.95
C ARG A 105 23.91 38.14 -27.44
N ARG A 106 22.96 37.33 -26.94
CA ARG A 106 22.65 37.27 -25.50
C ARG A 106 23.75 36.53 -24.75
N HIS A 107 24.21 35.42 -25.32
CA HIS A 107 25.28 34.62 -24.75
C HIS A 107 26.59 35.41 -24.66
N PHE A 108 26.98 36.07 -25.76
CA PHE A 108 28.19 36.91 -25.80
C PHE A 108 28.12 38.06 -24.80
N GLN A 109 26.98 38.76 -24.70
CA GLN A 109 26.82 39.84 -23.72
C GLN A 109 26.97 39.34 -22.28
N THR A 110 26.30 38.23 -21.93
CA THR A 110 26.34 37.66 -20.57
C THR A 110 27.75 37.22 -20.18
N MET A 111 28.50 36.65 -21.12
CA MET A 111 29.88 36.23 -20.92
C MET A 111 30.81 37.41 -20.66
N ILE A 112 30.66 38.48 -21.45
CA ILE A 112 31.43 39.71 -21.26
C ILE A 112 31.09 40.35 -19.91
N ASP A 113 29.81 40.42 -19.52
CA ASP A 113 29.41 40.95 -18.20
C ASP A 113 30.11 40.21 -17.05
N ARG A 114 30.07 38.86 -17.07
CA ARG A 114 30.72 38.04 -16.05
C ARG A 114 32.23 38.25 -16.00
N ALA A 115 32.86 38.43 -17.17
CA ALA A 115 34.30 38.69 -17.25
C ALA A 115 34.66 40.06 -16.67
N LEU A 116 33.83 41.08 -16.89
CA LEU A 116 34.01 42.41 -16.31
C LEU A 116 33.79 42.41 -14.78
N ASP A 117 32.74 41.74 -14.30
CA ASP A 117 32.51 41.56 -12.85
C ASP A 117 33.71 40.84 -12.19
N HIS A 118 34.31 39.88 -12.89
CA HIS A 118 35.50 39.18 -12.39
C HIS A 118 36.73 40.10 -12.31
N LEU A 119 36.93 41.00 -13.28
CA LEU A 119 37.99 42.02 -13.22
C LEU A 119 37.80 42.97 -12.05
N GLU A 120 36.57 43.46 -11.82
CA GLU A 120 36.26 44.33 -10.68
C GLU A 120 36.58 43.64 -9.34
N LEU A 121 36.23 42.36 -9.20
CA LEU A 121 36.54 41.57 -8.00
C LEU A 121 38.05 41.33 -7.80
N LEU A 122 38.82 41.20 -8.87
CA LEU A 122 40.28 41.08 -8.81
C LEU A 122 40.91 42.40 -8.37
N GLU A 123 40.44 43.53 -8.91
CA GLU A 123 40.87 44.87 -8.48
C GLU A 123 40.52 45.14 -7.01
N GLU A 124 39.31 44.82 -6.57
CA GLU A 124 38.89 44.97 -5.17
C GLU A 124 39.76 44.11 -4.23
N ASN A 125 40.05 42.86 -4.61
CA ASN A 125 40.96 42.01 -3.84
C ASN A 125 42.39 42.55 -3.81
N HIS A 126 42.88 43.10 -4.91
CA HIS A 126 44.20 43.72 -4.97
C HIS A 126 44.26 44.96 -4.07
N ALA A 127 43.27 45.85 -4.15
CA ALA A 127 43.16 47.04 -3.31
C ALA A 127 43.05 46.68 -1.81
N LEU A 128 42.31 45.62 -1.46
CA LEU A 128 42.23 45.10 -0.09
C LEU A 128 43.56 44.52 0.41
N ARG A 129 44.36 43.91 -0.47
CA ARG A 129 45.70 43.42 -0.15
C ARG A 129 46.71 44.55 0.02
N GLU A 130 46.62 45.60 -0.78
CA GLU A 130 47.47 46.80 -0.64
C GLU A 130 47.10 47.65 0.58
N ALA A 131 45.81 47.74 0.93
CA ALA A 131 45.33 48.43 2.13
C ALA A 131 45.71 47.70 3.43
N ALA A 132 46.02 46.40 3.37
CA ALA A 132 46.52 45.64 4.49
C ALA A 132 48.04 45.91 4.69
N THR A 133 48.38 46.80 5.63
CA THR A 133 49.80 47.09 5.95
C THR A 133 50.61 45.81 6.23
N PRO A 134 51.86 45.71 5.74
CA PRO A 134 52.69 44.50 5.88
C PRO A 134 52.97 44.12 7.35
N ALA A 135 52.84 45.08 8.28
CA ALA A 135 52.95 44.84 9.72
C ALA A 135 51.79 43.98 10.29
N ALA A 136 50.57 44.09 9.75
CA ALA A 136 49.43 43.29 10.20
C ALA A 136 49.51 41.85 9.69
N ALA A 137 50.01 41.65 8.47
CA ALA A 137 50.21 40.32 7.88
C ALA A 137 51.32 39.53 8.61
N LEU A 138 52.43 40.19 8.96
CA LEU A 138 53.52 39.60 9.74
C LEU A 138 53.13 39.31 11.19
N ALA A 139 52.30 40.15 11.82
CA ALA A 139 51.78 39.88 13.17
C ALA A 139 50.81 38.68 13.20
N LEU A 140 49.93 38.54 12.19
CA LEU A 140 49.05 37.37 12.06
C LEU A 140 49.81 36.08 11.71
N ALA A 141 50.87 36.17 10.90
CA ALA A 141 51.71 35.02 10.58
C ALA A 141 52.57 34.57 11.78
N ALA A 142 53.11 35.52 12.56
CA ALA A 142 53.89 35.25 13.76
C ALA A 142 53.04 34.69 14.92
N GLN A 143 51.81 35.18 15.11
CA GLN A 143 50.88 34.57 16.09
C GLN A 143 50.46 33.16 15.68
N ARG A 144 50.28 32.88 14.38
CA ARG A 144 49.95 31.52 13.89
C ARG A 144 51.11 30.54 13.90
N SER A 145 52.36 31.02 13.96
CA SER A 145 53.56 30.16 14.02
C SER A 145 54.12 29.99 15.43
N ALA A 146 53.73 30.84 16.40
CA ALA A 146 54.09 30.70 17.81
C ALA A 146 53.10 29.84 18.63
N GLU A 147 51.87 29.64 18.17
CA GLU A 147 50.93 28.70 18.77
C GLU A 147 50.97 27.36 18.04
N THR A 148 51.97 26.55 18.38
CA THR A 148 51.87 25.09 18.23
C THR A 148 51.18 24.54 19.47
N PRO A 149 49.94 24.00 19.41
CA PRO A 149 49.49 23.11 20.45
C PRO A 149 50.04 21.72 20.15
N SER A 150 51.07 21.34 20.90
CA SER A 150 51.33 19.94 21.18
C SER A 150 50.08 19.33 21.82
N ARG A 151 49.50 18.32 21.14
CA ARG A 151 48.50 17.34 21.62
C ARG A 151 47.15 17.90 22.13
N GLY A 152 46.08 17.55 21.43
CA GLY A 152 44.73 17.42 22.02
C GLY A 152 43.59 17.77 21.06
N GLY A 153 42.82 16.75 20.68
CA GLY A 153 41.57 16.75 19.90
C GLY A 153 40.81 18.07 19.69
N GLY A 154 40.63 18.41 18.41
CA GLY A 154 39.63 19.38 17.96
C GLY A 154 39.30 19.10 16.49
N ALA A 155 38.08 18.64 16.23
CA ALA A 155 37.59 18.33 14.88
C ALA A 155 37.75 19.54 13.92
N PRO A 156 38.11 19.35 12.64
CA PRO A 156 38.20 20.46 11.68
C PRO A 156 36.80 21.06 11.43
N LEU A 157 36.71 22.39 11.49
CA LEU A 157 35.49 23.22 11.37
C LEU A 157 34.50 22.90 10.22
N PRO A 158 34.88 22.29 9.07
CA PRO A 158 33.92 21.82 8.07
C PRO A 158 32.94 20.76 8.60
N LEU A 159 33.40 19.90 9.54
CA LEU A 159 32.60 18.79 10.10
C LEU A 159 31.37 19.27 10.89
N LEU A 160 31.47 20.43 11.56
CA LEU A 160 30.37 21.01 12.34
C LEU A 160 29.25 21.60 11.47
N ARG A 161 29.53 21.97 10.21
CA ARG A 161 28.47 22.39 9.26
C ARG A 161 27.65 21.19 8.78
N PHE A 162 28.28 20.06 8.47
CA PHE A 162 27.59 18.85 8.00
C PHE A 162 26.61 18.29 9.04
N ALA A 163 27.02 18.21 10.30
CA ALA A 163 26.14 17.74 11.38
C ALA A 163 24.96 18.68 11.65
N ARG A 164 25.13 20.00 11.50
CA ARG A 164 24.07 21.00 11.68
C ARG A 164 23.03 20.98 10.56
N GLU A 165 23.44 20.71 9.33
CA GLU A 165 22.53 20.54 8.18
C GLU A 165 21.63 19.29 8.35
N PHE A 166 22.15 18.22 8.96
CA PHE A 166 21.40 16.98 9.23
C PHE A 166 20.18 17.18 10.16
N HIS A 167 20.31 18.04 11.19
CA HIS A 167 19.21 18.33 12.11
C HIS A 167 18.08 19.18 11.50
N ARG A 168 18.26 19.72 10.29
CA ARG A 168 17.23 20.54 9.61
C ARG A 168 16.24 19.73 8.77
N GLY A 169 16.25 18.39 8.86
CA GLY A 169 15.25 17.54 8.21
C GLY A 169 15.28 17.58 6.68
N LYS A 170 16.44 17.86 6.08
CA LYS A 170 16.59 17.93 4.62
C LYS A 170 16.68 16.52 4.01
N ASN A 171 16.07 16.36 2.83
CA ASN A 171 16.14 15.16 1.99
C ASN A 171 17.62 14.78 1.69
N VAL A 172 17.93 13.48 1.57
CA VAL A 172 19.31 12.96 1.41
C VAL A 172 20.03 13.61 0.23
N ASP A 173 19.31 13.94 -0.85
CA ASP A 173 19.87 14.64 -2.00
C ASP A 173 20.40 16.03 -1.66
N ALA A 174 19.69 16.80 -0.84
CA ALA A 174 20.14 18.13 -0.41
C ALA A 174 21.37 18.03 0.51
N LEU A 175 21.42 17.00 1.36
CA LEU A 175 22.60 16.68 2.16
C LEU A 175 23.81 16.37 1.26
N MET A 176 23.63 15.57 0.20
CA MET A 176 24.70 15.26 -0.75
C MET A 176 25.26 16.52 -1.44
N HIS A 177 24.41 17.48 -1.80
CA HIS A 177 24.86 18.75 -2.40
C HIS A 177 25.67 19.60 -1.41
N SER A 178 25.17 19.79 -0.18
CA SER A 178 25.94 20.51 0.84
C SER A 178 27.25 19.80 1.22
N VAL A 179 27.27 18.45 1.20
CA VAL A 179 28.50 17.66 1.35
C VAL A 179 29.51 18.00 0.26
N VAL A 180 29.10 18.00 -1.01
CA VAL A 180 29.99 18.32 -2.13
C VAL A 180 30.54 19.75 -2.04
N GLU A 181 29.69 20.73 -1.70
CA GLU A 181 30.12 22.14 -1.52
C GLU A 181 31.13 22.27 -0.38
N GLY A 182 30.83 21.72 0.80
CA GLY A 182 31.74 21.79 1.94
C GLY A 182 33.05 21.03 1.73
N LEU A 183 33.03 19.96 0.93
CA LEU A 183 34.24 19.24 0.53
C LEU A 183 35.08 20.03 -0.48
N ALA A 184 34.46 20.73 -1.42
CA ALA A 184 35.17 21.60 -2.36
C ALA A 184 35.92 22.72 -1.62
N ASP A 185 35.25 23.35 -0.64
CA ASP A 185 35.85 24.36 0.24
C ASP A 185 36.99 23.78 1.09
N ALA A 186 36.78 22.61 1.71
CA ALA A 186 37.77 21.98 2.58
C ALA A 186 39.01 21.48 1.82
N ALA A 187 38.82 20.94 0.61
CA ALA A 187 39.89 20.44 -0.23
C ALA A 187 40.55 21.53 -1.11
N MET A 188 39.95 22.73 -1.15
CA MET A 188 40.36 23.86 -1.98
C MET A 188 40.44 23.48 -3.47
N VAL A 189 39.37 22.89 -3.99
CA VAL A 189 39.28 22.46 -5.40
C VAL A 189 38.09 23.10 -6.10
N GLY A 190 38.24 23.38 -7.40
CA GLY A 190 37.15 23.91 -8.21
C GLY A 190 36.10 22.86 -8.59
N ARG A 191 36.47 21.57 -8.61
CA ARG A 191 35.61 20.48 -9.07
C ARG A 191 35.55 19.36 -8.05
N VAL A 192 34.35 18.95 -7.68
CA VAL A 192 34.08 17.79 -6.83
C VAL A 192 32.83 17.09 -7.33
N GLY A 193 32.77 15.77 -7.25
CA GLY A 193 31.51 15.07 -7.41
C GLY A 193 31.42 13.81 -6.57
N LEU A 194 30.18 13.42 -6.30
CA LEU A 194 29.80 12.29 -5.48
C LEU A 194 29.00 11.31 -6.33
N PHE A 195 29.61 10.15 -6.62
CA PHE A 195 28.90 9.00 -7.13
C PHE A 195 28.35 8.19 -5.96
N SER A 196 27.09 7.81 -6.04
CA SER A 196 26.45 6.96 -5.03
C SER A 196 25.43 6.05 -5.68
N ARG A 197 25.16 4.93 -5.02
CA ARG A 197 24.22 3.91 -5.50
C ARG A 197 22.79 4.48 -5.56
N VAL A 198 22.10 4.25 -6.67
CA VAL A 198 20.68 4.60 -6.83
C VAL A 198 19.83 3.63 -5.99
N ARG A 199 18.78 4.12 -5.32
CA ARG A 199 17.91 3.31 -4.46
C ARG A 199 17.41 2.06 -5.18
N GLN A 200 17.49 0.92 -4.49
CA GLN A 200 17.01 -0.39 -4.96
C GLN A 200 17.55 -0.83 -6.34
N SER A 201 18.65 -0.25 -6.81
CA SER A 201 19.30 -0.62 -8.07
C SER A 201 20.74 -1.08 -7.82
N GLU A 202 21.32 -1.84 -8.75
CA GLU A 202 22.75 -2.20 -8.78
C GLU A 202 23.62 -1.16 -9.50
N ARG A 203 23.13 0.08 -9.64
CA ARG A 203 23.78 1.13 -10.43
C ARG A 203 24.22 2.32 -9.58
N TYR A 204 25.38 2.88 -9.92
CA TYR A 204 25.99 4.08 -9.35
C TYR A 204 25.92 5.21 -10.38
N ARG A 205 25.51 6.39 -9.93
CA ARG A 205 25.41 7.60 -10.75
C ARG A 205 25.91 8.80 -9.96
N LEU A 206 26.22 9.88 -10.66
CA LEU A 206 26.51 11.17 -10.04
C LEU A 206 25.24 11.66 -9.31
N ARG A 207 25.34 11.89 -8.00
CA ARG A 207 24.22 12.36 -7.16
C ARG A 207 24.33 13.83 -6.76
N ALA A 208 25.54 14.33 -6.68
CA ALA A 208 25.84 15.73 -6.45
C ALA A 208 27.21 16.06 -7.07
N GLY A 209 27.37 17.28 -7.56
CA GLY A 209 28.59 17.70 -8.23
C GLY A 209 28.71 19.21 -8.30
N LEU A 210 29.95 19.71 -8.23
CA LEU A 210 30.33 21.10 -8.40
C LEU A 210 31.29 21.19 -9.61
N LEU A 211 30.97 22.04 -10.58
CA LEU A 211 31.75 22.28 -11.81
C LEU A 211 32.23 20.98 -12.51
N CYS A 212 31.39 19.94 -12.48
CA CYS A 212 31.62 18.67 -13.16
C CYS A 212 31.56 18.83 -14.68
N LEU A 213 32.24 17.96 -15.43
CA LEU A 213 32.13 17.95 -16.89
C LEU A 213 30.69 17.54 -17.28
N PRO A 214 30.13 18.07 -18.38
CA PRO A 214 28.79 17.71 -18.85
C PRO A 214 28.61 16.18 -18.98
N GLU A 215 29.63 15.51 -19.51
CA GLU A 215 29.65 14.07 -19.74
C GLU A 215 29.63 13.27 -18.42
N THR A 216 30.14 13.84 -17.32
CA THR A 216 30.17 13.14 -16.02
C THR A 216 28.77 12.85 -15.48
N SER A 217 27.78 13.67 -15.83
CA SER A 217 26.39 13.48 -15.40
C SER A 217 25.69 12.30 -16.09
N GLU A 218 26.17 11.88 -17.26
CA GLU A 218 25.63 10.77 -18.05
C GLU A 218 26.25 9.42 -17.68
N LEU A 219 27.34 9.43 -16.90
CA LEU A 219 28.05 8.22 -16.52
C LEU A 219 27.25 7.38 -15.53
N GLU A 220 27.11 6.11 -15.85
CA GLU A 220 26.44 5.12 -15.03
C GLU A 220 27.30 3.86 -14.92
N PHE A 221 27.50 3.38 -13.69
CA PHE A 221 28.28 2.19 -13.40
C PHE A 221 27.42 1.13 -12.73
N ARG A 222 27.68 -0.14 -13.01
CA ARG A 222 27.07 -1.33 -12.39
C ARG A 222 28.06 -1.97 -11.43
N GLU A 223 27.58 -2.80 -10.51
CA GLU A 223 28.44 -3.56 -9.58
C GLU A 223 29.53 -4.41 -10.27
N ARG A 224 29.29 -4.84 -11.51
CA ARG A 224 30.27 -5.64 -12.29
C ARG A 224 31.32 -4.79 -13.02
N ASP A 225 31.21 -3.47 -13.00
CA ASP A 225 32.15 -2.63 -13.74
C ASP A 225 33.57 -2.72 -13.16
N PRO A 226 34.60 -2.69 -14.03
CA PRO A 226 35.99 -2.85 -13.60
C PRO A 226 36.41 -1.84 -12.53
N LEU A 227 35.94 -0.58 -12.63
CA LEU A 227 36.21 0.46 -11.63
C LEU A 227 35.60 0.13 -10.27
N VAL A 228 34.33 -0.27 -10.25
CA VAL A 228 33.60 -0.55 -9.01
C VAL A 228 34.24 -1.72 -8.29
N ARG A 229 34.55 -2.81 -9.03
CA ARG A 229 35.28 -3.95 -8.48
C ARG A 229 36.67 -3.60 -7.99
N TRP A 230 37.38 -2.73 -8.69
CA TRP A 230 38.70 -2.28 -8.27
C TRP A 230 38.63 -1.54 -6.93
N LEU A 231 37.71 -0.57 -6.82
CA LEU A 231 37.51 0.20 -5.59
C LEU A 231 37.06 -0.71 -4.43
N GLU A 232 36.17 -1.67 -4.69
CA GLU A 232 35.68 -2.63 -3.68
C GLU A 232 36.79 -3.58 -3.19
N LEU A 233 37.67 -4.07 -4.08
CA LEU A 233 38.75 -5.00 -3.72
C LEU A 233 39.94 -4.32 -3.05
N ARG A 234 40.27 -3.09 -3.46
CA ARG A 234 41.47 -2.39 -3.00
C ARG A 234 41.21 -1.42 -1.85
N ALA A 235 39.98 -0.89 -1.73
CA ALA A 235 39.58 0.10 -0.73
C ALA A 235 40.53 1.31 -0.59
N HIS A 236 41.25 1.65 -1.66
CA HIS A 236 42.25 2.72 -1.68
C HIS A 236 41.86 3.86 -2.62
N LEU A 237 42.35 5.07 -2.31
CA LEU A 237 42.19 6.22 -3.18
C LEU A 237 43.04 6.07 -4.46
N ILE A 238 42.56 6.66 -5.55
CA ILE A 238 43.26 6.75 -6.83
C ILE A 238 43.78 8.18 -6.95
N CYS A 239 45.08 8.36 -7.16
CA CYS A 239 45.68 9.68 -7.37
C CYS A 239 46.46 9.71 -8.69
N ARG A 240 46.22 10.73 -9.52
CA ARG A 240 46.86 10.87 -10.83
C ARG A 240 48.39 10.91 -10.74
N ALA A 241 48.93 11.59 -9.72
CA ALA A 241 50.37 11.71 -9.49
C ALA A 241 51.04 10.35 -9.19
N HIS A 242 50.32 9.40 -8.59
CA HIS A 242 50.84 8.10 -8.19
C HIS A 242 50.52 6.97 -9.20
N LEU A 243 49.86 7.27 -10.32
CA LEU A 243 49.54 6.26 -11.34
C LEU A 243 50.79 5.61 -11.96
N SER A 244 51.94 6.28 -11.91
CA SER A 244 53.22 5.71 -12.38
C SER A 244 53.74 4.56 -11.53
N GLU A 245 53.27 4.43 -10.29
CA GLU A 245 53.69 3.40 -9.34
C GLU A 245 52.94 2.08 -9.53
N ALA A 246 51.84 2.08 -10.30
CA ALA A 246 51.06 0.88 -10.61
C ALA A 246 51.84 -0.05 -11.56
N THR A 247 52.06 -1.30 -11.14
CA THR A 247 52.82 -2.32 -11.88
C THR A 247 52.03 -2.94 -13.04
N ASP A 248 50.69 -2.95 -12.98
CA ASP A 248 49.84 -3.48 -14.05
C ASP A 248 49.45 -2.39 -15.06
N LEU A 249 49.80 -2.62 -16.33
CA LEU A 249 49.52 -1.71 -17.43
C LEU A 249 48.01 -1.58 -17.71
N ALA A 250 47.25 -2.66 -17.57
CA ALA A 250 45.80 -2.65 -17.81
C ALA A 250 45.07 -1.86 -16.72
N GLU A 251 45.45 -2.08 -15.46
CA GLU A 251 44.98 -1.31 -14.31
C GLU A 251 45.29 0.18 -14.46
N ARG A 252 46.54 0.53 -14.80
CA ARG A 252 46.96 1.92 -14.99
C ARG A 252 46.16 2.62 -16.10
N GLN A 253 45.87 1.92 -17.20
CA GLN A 253 45.05 2.48 -18.28
C GLN A 253 43.59 2.70 -17.85
N LEU A 254 43.01 1.74 -17.11
CA LEU A 254 41.65 1.85 -16.58
C LEU A 254 41.53 3.06 -15.63
N LEU A 255 42.43 3.18 -14.65
CA LEU A 255 42.40 4.25 -13.66
C LEU A 255 42.63 5.63 -14.30
N ARG A 256 43.55 5.72 -15.25
CA ARG A 256 43.81 6.96 -15.99
C ARG A 256 42.58 7.41 -16.80
N ARG A 257 41.97 6.50 -17.57
CA ARG A 257 40.74 6.80 -18.33
C ARG A 257 39.60 7.25 -17.41
N THR A 258 39.48 6.62 -16.24
CA THR A 258 38.46 6.99 -15.26
C THR A 258 38.69 8.41 -14.74
N LEU A 259 39.91 8.73 -14.32
CA LEU A 259 40.28 10.07 -13.87
C LEU A 259 40.06 11.12 -14.97
N ASP A 260 40.38 10.81 -16.23
CA ASP A 260 40.14 11.70 -17.37
C ASP A 260 38.63 11.92 -17.60
N SER A 261 37.81 10.86 -17.53
CA SER A 261 36.36 10.93 -17.73
C SER A 261 35.62 11.78 -16.68
N PHE A 262 36.16 11.84 -15.46
CA PHE A 262 35.64 12.69 -14.40
C PHE A 262 36.30 14.08 -14.38
N GLY A 263 37.39 14.27 -15.14
CA GLY A 263 38.27 15.42 -15.03
C GLY A 263 38.83 15.57 -13.60
N ALA A 264 39.21 14.45 -13.00
CA ALA A 264 39.65 14.33 -11.61
C ALA A 264 41.17 14.11 -11.50
N GLU A 265 41.71 14.59 -10.39
CA GLU A 265 43.07 14.34 -9.90
C GLU A 265 43.08 13.22 -8.85
N VAL A 266 42.03 13.15 -8.02
CA VAL A 266 41.89 12.17 -6.95
C VAL A 266 40.49 11.57 -6.96
N ILE A 267 40.39 10.25 -6.77
CA ILE A 267 39.14 9.55 -6.50
C ILE A 267 39.28 8.85 -5.16
N VAL A 268 38.32 9.03 -4.26
CA VAL A 268 38.31 8.44 -2.92
C VAL A 268 37.07 7.57 -2.77
N PRO A 269 37.21 6.26 -2.47
CA PRO A 269 36.06 5.38 -2.31
C PRO A 269 35.30 5.66 -1.01
N LEU A 270 33.99 5.48 -1.04
CA LEU A 270 33.11 5.53 0.13
C LEU A 270 32.68 4.12 0.49
N HIS A 271 32.91 3.71 1.74
CA HIS A 271 32.60 2.37 2.21
C HIS A 271 31.59 2.41 3.34
N ALA A 272 30.61 1.52 3.30
CA ALA A 272 29.69 1.28 4.41
C ALA A 272 29.54 -0.24 4.57
N GLU A 273 29.66 -0.74 5.81
CA GLU A 273 29.50 -2.17 6.15
C GLU A 273 30.37 -3.12 5.29
N GLY A 274 31.57 -2.68 4.91
CA GLY A 274 32.51 -3.49 4.12
C GLY A 274 32.17 -3.59 2.63
N LYS A 275 31.21 -2.80 2.12
CA LYS A 275 30.89 -2.66 0.69
C LYS A 275 31.09 -1.24 0.22
N ILE A 276 31.37 -1.08 -1.07
CA ILE A 276 31.41 0.25 -1.69
C ILE A 276 29.99 0.84 -1.76
N SER A 277 29.79 1.99 -1.13
CA SER A 277 28.53 2.75 -1.19
C SER A 277 28.55 3.81 -2.29
N GLY A 278 29.75 4.22 -2.72
CA GLY A 278 29.99 5.22 -3.75
C GLY A 278 31.45 5.64 -3.80
N TRP A 279 31.74 6.77 -4.44
CA TRP A 279 33.06 7.41 -4.41
C TRP A 279 32.93 8.92 -4.60
N LEU A 280 33.90 9.64 -4.04
CA LEU A 280 34.14 11.05 -4.29
C LEU A 280 35.23 11.20 -5.35
N PHE A 281 35.14 12.22 -6.19
CA PHE A 281 36.26 12.65 -7.01
C PHE A 281 36.53 14.14 -6.81
N PHE A 282 37.80 14.51 -6.93
CA PHE A 282 38.31 15.86 -6.73
C PHE A 282 39.14 16.25 -7.96
N GLY A 283 38.88 17.43 -8.51
CA GLY A 283 39.66 18.03 -9.59
C GLY A 283 40.94 18.69 -9.09
N HIS A 284 41.49 19.60 -9.90
CA HIS A 284 42.69 20.34 -9.54
C HIS A 284 42.48 21.23 -8.31
N ARG A 285 43.53 21.35 -7.48
CA ARG A 285 43.58 22.34 -6.41
C ARG A 285 43.63 23.74 -7.01
N LEU A 286 42.92 24.67 -6.37
CA LEU A 286 42.93 26.09 -6.70
C LEU A 286 44.34 26.70 -6.53
N THR A 287 45.20 26.06 -5.74
CA THR A 287 46.60 26.46 -5.55
C THR A 287 47.51 26.07 -6.72
N GLY A 288 47.04 25.24 -7.66
CA GLY A 288 47.84 24.71 -8.78
C GLY A 288 48.84 23.61 -8.40
N GLN A 289 48.98 23.29 -7.10
CA GLN A 289 49.88 22.23 -6.63
C GLN A 289 49.18 20.87 -6.55
N PRO A 290 49.89 19.75 -6.79
CA PRO A 290 49.34 18.41 -6.59
C PRO A 290 49.00 18.15 -5.11
N PHE A 291 48.16 17.15 -4.86
CA PHE A 291 47.85 16.72 -3.50
C PHE A 291 49.07 16.05 -2.86
N ASP A 292 49.49 16.57 -1.71
CA ASP A 292 50.52 15.96 -0.89
C ASP A 292 49.93 14.82 -0.03
N TYR A 293 50.80 14.01 0.58
CA TYR A 293 50.38 12.84 1.37
C TYR A 293 49.43 13.22 2.53
N SER A 294 49.70 14.35 3.20
CA SER A 294 48.86 14.82 4.31
C SER A 294 47.45 15.23 3.84
N SER A 295 47.33 15.87 2.67
CA SER A 295 46.03 16.19 2.09
C SER A 295 45.28 14.94 1.65
N LEU A 296 45.97 13.94 1.08
CA LEU A 296 45.35 12.67 0.68
C LEU A 296 44.81 11.89 1.89
N GLU A 297 45.57 11.83 2.99
CA GLU A 297 45.11 11.24 4.26
C GLU A 297 43.89 11.97 4.81
N GLY A 298 43.91 13.31 4.78
CA GLY A 298 42.76 14.15 5.15
C GLY A 298 41.51 13.89 4.31
N LEU A 299 41.66 13.73 2.99
CA LEU A 299 40.54 13.38 2.10
C LEU A 299 39.95 12.00 2.41
N MET A 300 40.79 11.03 2.76
CA MET A 300 40.33 9.68 3.11
C MET A 300 39.58 9.66 4.45
N LEU A 301 40.03 10.45 5.44
CA LEU A 301 39.30 10.64 6.70
C LEU A 301 37.95 11.34 6.47
N LEU A 302 37.92 12.35 5.60
CA LEU A 302 36.67 13.03 5.22
C LEU A 302 35.71 12.06 4.51
N ALA A 303 36.23 11.21 3.63
CA ALA A 303 35.43 10.21 2.93
C ALA A 303 34.82 9.17 3.88
N ASP A 304 35.53 8.73 4.92
CA ASP A 304 34.98 7.84 5.95
C ASP A 304 33.84 8.50 6.73
N HIS A 305 34.02 9.77 7.11
CA HIS A 305 32.97 10.53 7.78
C HIS A 305 31.73 10.74 6.88
N VAL A 306 31.95 11.11 5.61
CA VAL A 306 30.88 11.25 4.61
C VAL A 306 30.15 9.92 4.43
N SER A 307 30.87 8.80 4.37
CA SER A 307 30.29 7.46 4.25
C SER A 307 29.35 7.17 5.42
N THR A 308 29.78 7.47 6.65
CA THR A 308 28.99 7.28 7.87
C THR A 308 27.74 8.17 7.88
N VAL A 309 27.88 9.45 7.53
CA VAL A 309 26.78 10.42 7.49
C VAL A 309 25.72 10.00 6.45
N LEU A 310 26.15 9.60 5.26
CA LEU A 310 25.23 9.15 4.21
C LEU A 310 24.54 7.82 4.56
N ALA A 311 25.25 6.89 5.21
CA ALA A 311 24.66 5.65 5.70
C ALA A 311 23.56 5.91 6.74
N ASN A 312 23.83 6.77 7.72
CA ASN A 312 22.85 7.16 8.74
C ASN A 312 21.64 7.90 8.15
N ALA A 313 21.88 8.82 7.20
CA ALA A 313 20.83 9.54 6.49
C ALA A 313 19.87 8.59 5.77
N ARG A 314 20.44 7.61 5.07
CA ARG A 314 19.67 6.58 4.36
C ARG A 314 18.89 5.68 5.30
N LEU A 315 19.49 5.26 6.42
CA LEU A 315 18.82 4.43 7.41
C LEU A 315 17.63 5.17 8.04
N ASN A 316 17.82 6.42 8.44
CA ASN A 316 16.74 7.24 9.01
C ASN A 316 15.59 7.44 8.03
N GLU A 317 15.90 7.63 6.75
CA GLU A 317 14.87 7.75 5.73
C GLU A 317 14.13 6.43 5.48
N GLU A 318 14.83 5.30 5.48
CA GLU A 318 14.20 3.97 5.37
C GLU A 318 13.26 3.72 6.57
N VAL A 319 13.70 4.04 7.79
CA VAL A 319 12.87 3.94 8.99
C VAL A 319 11.66 4.88 8.90
N ALA A 320 11.85 6.12 8.42
CA ALA A 320 10.75 7.05 8.22
C ALA A 320 9.74 6.55 7.17
N LEU A 321 10.21 5.98 6.06
CA LEU A 321 9.37 5.40 5.03
C LEU A 321 8.59 4.18 5.56
N GLN A 322 9.25 3.27 6.26
CA GLN A 322 8.61 2.11 6.89
C GLN A 322 7.55 2.54 7.90
N LYS A 323 7.84 3.58 8.69
CA LYS A 323 6.88 4.18 9.60
C LYS A 323 5.67 4.71 8.83
N THR A 324 5.86 5.63 7.87
CA THR A 324 4.76 6.19 7.08
C THR A 324 3.92 5.11 6.39
N LEU A 325 4.57 4.07 5.85
CA LEU A 325 3.88 2.93 5.23
C LEU A 325 3.02 2.18 6.26
N ALA A 326 3.56 1.87 7.44
CA ALA A 326 2.83 1.20 8.50
C ALA A 326 1.63 2.03 8.99
N GLU A 327 1.80 3.34 9.16
CA GLU A 327 0.73 4.27 9.56
C GLU A 327 -0.38 4.29 8.48
N THR A 328 0.00 4.41 7.21
CA THR A 328 -0.95 4.42 6.07
C THR A 328 -1.72 3.10 5.96
N LEU A 329 -1.04 1.97 6.18
CA LEU A 329 -1.70 0.66 6.19
C LEU A 329 -2.73 0.56 7.32
N LEU A 330 -2.37 1.00 8.54
CA LEU A 330 -3.29 0.97 9.68
C LEU A 330 -4.50 1.90 9.49
N GLU A 331 -4.35 2.99 8.76
CA GLU A 331 -5.46 3.88 8.37
C GLU A 331 -6.38 3.25 7.30
N ALA A 332 -5.82 2.46 6.38
CA ALA A 332 -6.56 1.87 5.25
C ALA A 332 -7.21 0.50 5.54
N ILE A 333 -6.89 -0.12 6.67
CA ILE A 333 -7.41 -1.45 7.01
C ILE A 333 -8.93 -1.41 7.28
N PRO A 334 -9.73 -2.35 6.70
CA PRO A 334 -11.18 -2.33 6.84
C PRO A 334 -11.72 -2.60 8.27
N PRO A 335 -11.09 -3.44 9.10
CA PRO A 335 -11.40 -3.47 10.53
C PRO A 335 -11.06 -2.17 11.28
N GLY A 336 -11.87 -1.83 12.27
CA GLY A 336 -11.53 -0.82 13.27
C GLY A 336 -10.42 -1.32 14.17
N ILE A 337 -9.40 -0.51 14.42
CA ILE A 337 -8.26 -0.86 15.27
C ILE A 337 -8.16 0.16 16.40
N VAL A 338 -8.16 -0.35 17.63
CA VAL A 338 -7.88 0.42 18.85
C VAL A 338 -6.72 -0.25 19.58
N ALA A 339 -5.63 0.46 19.82
CA ALA A 339 -4.49 -0.06 20.56
C ALA A 339 -4.15 0.81 21.76
N ILE A 340 -3.80 0.15 22.87
CA ILE A 340 -3.38 0.77 24.13
C ILE A 340 -1.95 0.37 24.46
N ASP A 341 -1.25 1.23 25.22
CA ASP A 341 0.05 0.91 25.83
C ASP A 341 -0.11 0.16 27.17
N GLU A 342 1.01 -0.04 27.87
CA GLU A 342 1.08 -0.71 29.19
C GLU A 342 0.31 0.05 30.28
N GLU A 343 0.18 1.37 30.16
CA GLU A 343 -0.58 2.22 31.07
C GLU A 343 -2.07 2.31 30.72
N ALA A 344 -2.54 1.49 29.77
CA ALA A 344 -3.91 1.51 29.25
C ALA A 344 -4.33 2.86 28.63
N VAL A 345 -3.39 3.57 28.02
CA VAL A 345 -3.61 4.80 27.26
C VAL A 345 -3.73 4.48 25.78
N ILE A 346 -4.73 5.05 25.11
CA ILE A 346 -4.97 4.81 23.69
C ILE A 346 -3.86 5.47 22.87
N ARG A 347 -3.07 4.63 22.17
CA ARG A 347 -2.02 5.06 21.24
C ARG A 347 -2.44 5.00 19.80
N TRP A 348 -3.38 4.12 19.48
CA TRP A 348 -3.87 3.95 18.13
C TRP A 348 -5.39 3.92 18.07
N PHE A 349 -5.95 4.65 17.10
CA PHE A 349 -7.37 4.68 16.83
C PHE A 349 -7.57 5.03 15.35
N ASN A 350 -7.84 4.02 14.52
CA ASN A 350 -7.91 4.24 13.06
C ASN A 350 -9.25 4.85 12.61
N PRO A 351 -9.33 5.43 11.39
CA PRO A 351 -10.57 6.05 10.88
C PRO A 351 -11.77 5.09 10.84
N THR A 352 -11.53 3.81 10.59
CA THR A 352 -12.59 2.81 10.60
C THR A 352 -13.19 2.63 12.00
N ALA A 353 -12.36 2.64 13.06
CA ALA A 353 -12.84 2.62 14.43
C ALA A 353 -13.68 3.87 14.75
N GLU A 354 -13.32 5.05 14.21
CA GLU A 354 -14.15 6.26 14.34
C GLU A 354 -15.54 6.07 13.74
N SER A 355 -15.61 5.53 12.53
CA SER A 355 -16.87 5.26 11.82
C SER A 355 -17.75 4.23 12.54
N ILE A 356 -17.13 3.15 13.04
CA ILE A 356 -17.84 2.04 13.69
C ILE A 356 -18.33 2.46 15.09
N LEU A 357 -17.51 3.14 15.88
CA LEU A 357 -17.81 3.50 17.27
C LEU A 357 -18.52 4.85 17.41
N GLY A 358 -18.43 5.73 16.42
CA GLY A 358 -18.99 7.08 16.48
C GLY A 358 -18.25 7.98 17.47
N ILE A 359 -16.92 7.83 17.54
CA ILE A 359 -16.02 8.57 18.44
C ILE A 359 -14.87 9.10 17.60
N SER A 360 -14.50 10.37 17.74
CA SER A 360 -13.33 10.90 17.02
C SER A 360 -12.03 10.50 17.70
N ALA A 361 -11.03 10.14 16.91
CA ALA A 361 -9.66 9.86 17.33
C ALA A 361 -9.07 11.01 18.14
N ALA A 362 -9.33 12.26 17.74
CA ALA A 362 -8.87 13.45 18.47
C ALA A 362 -9.39 13.53 19.92
N ASP A 363 -10.55 12.93 20.19
CA ASP A 363 -11.16 12.92 21.51
C ASP A 363 -10.64 11.78 22.41
N VAL A 364 -9.93 10.79 21.87
CA VAL A 364 -9.52 9.57 22.60
C VAL A 364 -8.03 9.30 22.58
N LEU A 365 -7.30 9.76 21.57
CA LEU A 365 -5.85 9.59 21.49
C LEU A 365 -5.15 10.23 22.68
N GLY A 366 -4.25 9.49 23.32
CA GLY A 366 -3.52 9.91 24.52
C GLY A 366 -4.37 9.95 25.80
N LYS A 367 -5.62 9.46 25.77
CA LYS A 367 -6.49 9.35 26.95
C LYS A 367 -6.60 7.90 27.41
N PRO A 368 -7.07 7.67 28.66
CA PRO A 368 -7.35 6.33 29.16
C PRO A 368 -8.35 5.57 28.27
N VAL A 369 -8.21 4.25 28.22
CA VAL A 369 -9.01 3.34 27.38
C VAL A 369 -10.53 3.48 27.57
N GLU A 370 -10.98 3.92 28.74
CA GLU A 370 -12.39 4.14 29.07
C GLU A 370 -13.05 5.20 28.16
N SER A 371 -12.25 6.10 27.58
CA SER A 371 -12.71 7.12 26.64
C SER A 371 -13.23 6.53 25.31
N ALA A 372 -12.77 5.33 24.92
CA ALA A 372 -13.30 4.59 23.77
C ALA A 372 -14.64 3.86 24.06
N GLY A 373 -15.11 3.89 25.32
CA GLY A 373 -16.34 3.25 25.79
C GLY A 373 -16.06 2.15 26.81
N SER A 374 -17.00 1.97 27.74
CA SER A 374 -16.83 1.06 28.90
C SER A 374 -16.53 -0.39 28.51
N ARG A 375 -17.22 -0.92 27.48
CA ARG A 375 -17.08 -2.31 27.03
C ARG A 375 -15.75 -2.58 26.32
N ILE A 376 -15.30 -1.65 25.49
CA ILE A 376 -14.00 -1.76 24.80
C ILE A 376 -12.87 -1.57 25.81
N GLY A 377 -13.04 -0.62 26.74
CA GLY A 377 -12.11 -0.41 27.84
C GLY A 377 -11.93 -1.64 28.72
N SER A 378 -13.02 -2.30 29.12
CA SER A 378 -12.93 -3.54 29.91
C SER A 378 -12.25 -4.66 29.11
N ALA A 379 -12.64 -4.89 27.85
CA ALA A 379 -12.09 -5.96 27.02
C ALA A 379 -10.58 -5.77 26.74
N LEU A 380 -10.13 -4.53 26.54
CA LEU A 380 -8.72 -4.21 26.34
C LEU A 380 -7.89 -4.32 27.62
N ARG A 381 -8.44 -3.91 28.78
CA ARG A 381 -7.76 -4.06 30.07
C ARG A 381 -7.64 -5.52 30.48
N GLU A 382 -8.68 -6.31 30.26
CA GLU A 382 -8.63 -7.75 30.47
C GLU A 382 -7.59 -8.43 29.56
N ALA A 383 -7.50 -7.99 28.29
CA ALA A 383 -6.50 -8.49 27.36
C ALA A 383 -5.06 -8.12 27.76
N LEU A 384 -4.87 -7.00 28.46
CA LEU A 384 -3.56 -6.58 28.95
C LEU A 384 -3.07 -7.46 30.12
N GLU A 385 -3.99 -7.90 30.98
CA GLU A 385 -3.72 -8.74 32.15
C GLU A 385 -3.68 -10.24 31.82
N SER A 386 -4.34 -10.67 30.74
CA SER A 386 -4.42 -12.08 30.31
C SER A 386 -3.34 -12.47 29.30
N ASP A 387 -2.73 -13.64 29.52
CA ASP A 387 -1.80 -14.28 28.56
C ASP A 387 -2.51 -15.20 27.55
N ARG A 388 -3.84 -15.30 27.63
CA ARG A 388 -4.66 -16.14 26.75
C ARG A 388 -5.51 -15.28 25.82
N PRO A 389 -5.74 -15.72 24.57
CA PRO A 389 -6.69 -15.07 23.69
C PRO A 389 -8.08 -15.08 24.33
N LEU A 390 -8.69 -13.91 24.44
CA LEU A 390 -10.04 -13.75 24.97
C LEU A 390 -11.08 -14.19 23.94
N ALA A 391 -12.27 -14.54 24.41
CA ALA A 391 -13.37 -14.92 23.54
C ALA A 391 -13.78 -13.74 22.65
N ILE A 392 -14.22 -14.03 21.43
CA ILE A 392 -14.76 -13.02 20.53
C ILE A 392 -16.08 -12.54 21.10
N GLU A 393 -16.15 -11.24 21.41
CA GLU A 393 -17.38 -10.62 21.91
C GLU A 393 -18.16 -9.98 20.76
N ARG A 394 -19.50 -10.08 20.81
CA ARG A 394 -20.40 -9.43 19.85
C ARG A 394 -21.41 -8.56 20.56
N TRP A 395 -21.59 -7.35 20.07
CA TRP A 395 -22.62 -6.45 20.58
C TRP A 395 -23.01 -5.36 19.58
N VAL A 396 -24.07 -4.63 19.91
CA VAL A 396 -24.50 -3.45 19.15
C VAL A 396 -23.85 -2.20 19.72
N ALA A 397 -23.08 -1.49 18.89
CA ALA A 397 -22.42 -0.26 19.27
C ALA A 397 -23.47 0.81 19.70
N PRO A 398 -23.39 1.40 20.92
CA PRO A 398 -24.46 2.25 21.45
C PRO A 398 -24.76 3.50 20.62
N LYS A 399 -23.73 4.12 20.04
CA LYS A 399 -23.86 5.38 19.28
C LYS A 399 -24.30 5.16 17.84
N THR A 400 -23.72 4.17 17.17
CA THR A 400 -23.93 3.93 15.73
C THR A 400 -25.00 2.89 15.44
N ARG A 401 -25.43 2.13 16.46
CA ARG A 401 -26.34 0.97 16.36
C ARG A 401 -25.90 -0.10 15.36
N ARG A 402 -24.59 -0.16 15.09
CA ARG A 402 -23.98 -1.19 14.24
C ARG A 402 -23.76 -2.46 15.04
N SER A 403 -23.99 -3.62 14.41
CA SER A 403 -23.61 -4.92 14.97
C SER A 403 -22.11 -5.09 14.80
N ILE A 404 -21.38 -5.33 15.88
CA ILE A 404 -19.91 -5.41 15.84
C ILE A 404 -19.40 -6.68 16.51
N SER A 405 -18.29 -7.18 15.98
CA SER A 405 -17.48 -8.25 16.56
C SER A 405 -16.16 -7.66 17.02
N VAL A 406 -15.76 -7.92 18.26
CA VAL A 406 -14.50 -7.42 18.82
C VAL A 406 -13.63 -8.58 19.26
N GLU A 407 -12.41 -8.58 18.74
CA GLU A 407 -11.35 -9.51 19.15
C GLU A 407 -10.23 -8.70 19.79
N THR A 408 -9.85 -9.08 21.01
CA THR A 408 -8.76 -8.42 21.74
C THR A 408 -7.56 -9.35 21.90
N ARG A 409 -6.36 -8.78 21.76
CA ARG A 409 -5.10 -9.50 21.91
C ARG A 409 -4.07 -8.64 22.63
N ARG A 410 -3.29 -9.28 23.49
CA ARG A 410 -2.08 -8.69 24.07
C ARG A 410 -1.00 -8.53 23.01
N LEU A 411 -0.32 -7.38 22.99
CA LEU A 411 0.85 -7.14 22.16
C LEU A 411 2.10 -7.44 22.97
N VAL A 412 2.95 -8.34 22.46
CA VAL A 412 4.21 -8.74 23.12
C VAL A 412 5.38 -8.69 22.14
N HIS A 413 6.53 -8.20 22.59
CA HIS A 413 7.79 -8.22 21.84
C HIS A 413 8.90 -8.76 22.72
N GLN A 414 9.53 -9.88 22.31
CA GLN A 414 10.65 -10.50 23.03
C GLN A 414 10.43 -10.72 24.55
N ARG A 415 9.16 -10.99 24.95
CA ARG A 415 8.64 -11.17 26.33
C ARG A 415 8.24 -9.89 27.07
N ASP A 416 8.51 -8.72 26.51
CA ASP A 416 8.00 -7.46 27.04
C ASP A 416 6.61 -7.17 26.49
N SER A 417 5.71 -6.72 27.37
CA SER A 417 4.34 -6.35 27.02
C SER A 417 4.35 -4.98 26.36
N LEU A 418 3.92 -4.86 25.10
CA LEU A 418 3.82 -3.56 24.44
C LEU A 418 2.43 -2.91 24.61
N GLY A 419 1.50 -3.62 25.24
CA GLY A 419 0.12 -3.18 25.44
C GLY A 419 -0.90 -4.20 24.94
N ALA A 420 -2.04 -3.73 24.44
CA ALA A 420 -3.10 -4.57 23.88
C ALA A 420 -3.79 -3.91 22.67
N VAL A 421 -4.36 -4.72 21.79
CA VAL A 421 -5.08 -4.28 20.59
C VAL A 421 -6.46 -4.91 20.52
N ALA A 422 -7.45 -4.12 20.10
CA ALA A 422 -8.79 -4.54 19.76
C ALA A 422 -9.00 -4.37 18.27
N VAL A 423 -9.42 -5.45 17.62
CA VAL A 423 -9.83 -5.49 16.22
C VAL A 423 -11.36 -5.57 16.19
N ILE A 424 -11.98 -4.60 15.54
CA ILE A 424 -13.42 -4.37 15.52
C ILE A 424 -13.92 -4.58 14.10
N GLN A 425 -14.80 -5.56 13.90
CA GLN A 425 -15.41 -5.86 12.60
C GLN A 425 -16.88 -5.44 12.61
N ASP A 426 -17.31 -4.73 11.57
CA ASP A 426 -18.70 -4.33 11.35
C ASP A 426 -19.47 -5.48 10.68
N LEU A 427 -20.41 -6.08 11.41
CA LEU A 427 -21.27 -7.17 10.95
C LEU A 427 -22.58 -6.67 10.33
N THR A 428 -22.89 -5.37 10.47
CA THR A 428 -24.10 -4.75 9.93
C THR A 428 -24.35 -5.05 8.45
N PRO A 429 -23.36 -4.93 7.53
CA PRO A 429 -23.60 -5.22 6.11
C PRO A 429 -23.89 -6.70 5.85
N GLU A 430 -23.23 -7.61 6.56
CA GLU A 430 -23.46 -9.06 6.43
C GLU A 430 -24.86 -9.45 6.95
N GLU A 431 -25.27 -8.91 8.10
CA GLU A 431 -26.60 -9.11 8.65
C GLU A 431 -27.69 -8.55 7.72
N ALA A 432 -27.49 -7.34 7.17
CA ALA A 432 -28.44 -6.73 6.23
C ALA A 432 -28.56 -7.53 4.93
N LEU A 433 -27.45 -8.04 4.40
CA LEU A 433 -27.45 -8.92 3.22
C LEU A 433 -28.18 -10.24 3.52
N ARG A 434 -27.93 -10.83 4.69
CA ARG A 434 -28.62 -12.05 5.13
C ARG A 434 -30.13 -11.83 5.26
N GLN A 435 -30.55 -10.76 5.91
CA GLN A 435 -31.97 -10.40 6.01
C GLN A 435 -32.59 -10.17 4.63
N LYS A 436 -31.91 -9.47 3.72
CA LYS A 436 -32.39 -9.25 2.36
C LYS A 436 -32.52 -10.56 1.57
N ALA A 437 -31.56 -11.47 1.72
CA ALA A 437 -31.61 -12.79 1.11
C ALA A 437 -32.81 -13.59 1.63
N GLU A 438 -33.02 -13.60 2.96
CA GLU A 438 -34.19 -14.25 3.58
C GLU A 438 -35.51 -13.65 3.09
N LEU A 439 -35.62 -12.32 2.96
CA LEU A 439 -36.80 -11.66 2.40
C LEU A 439 -37.04 -12.00 0.93
N THR A 440 -35.97 -12.12 0.14
CA THR A 440 -36.06 -12.45 -1.29
C THR A 440 -36.49 -13.90 -1.48
N GLU A 441 -35.93 -14.83 -0.69
CA GLU A 441 -36.33 -16.24 -0.68
C GLU A 441 -37.80 -16.38 -0.27
N ARG A 442 -38.24 -15.63 0.76
CA ARG A 442 -39.65 -15.56 1.14
C ARG A 442 -40.52 -15.04 0.00
N ALA A 443 -40.14 -13.94 -0.65
CA ALA A 443 -40.92 -13.35 -1.73
C ALA A 443 -41.06 -14.28 -2.96
N ALA A 444 -39.98 -14.96 -3.34
CA ALA A 444 -40.01 -15.95 -4.42
C ALA A 444 -40.96 -17.11 -4.08
N PHE A 445 -40.88 -17.64 -2.86
CA PHE A 445 -41.78 -18.68 -2.37
C PHE A 445 -43.26 -18.23 -2.38
N TRP A 446 -43.56 -17.01 -1.93
CA TRP A 446 -44.92 -16.45 -1.95
C TRP A 446 -45.49 -16.28 -3.35
N THR A 447 -44.62 -15.95 -4.31
CA THR A 447 -45.00 -15.80 -5.73
C THR A 447 -45.42 -17.15 -6.31
N ASP A 448 -44.66 -18.20 -6.04
CA ASP A 448 -44.98 -19.57 -6.47
C ASP A 448 -46.24 -20.13 -5.79
N LEU A 449 -46.41 -19.81 -4.50
CA LEU A 449 -47.60 -20.16 -3.72
C LEU A 449 -48.86 -19.51 -4.31
N ALA A 450 -48.83 -18.20 -4.59
CA ALA A 450 -49.99 -17.45 -5.09
C ALA A 450 -50.47 -17.94 -6.48
N ALA A 451 -49.53 -18.27 -7.37
CA ALA A 451 -49.85 -18.83 -8.68
C ALA A 451 -50.56 -20.20 -8.55
N SER A 452 -50.04 -21.07 -7.69
CA SER A 452 -50.58 -22.42 -7.45
C SER A 452 -51.93 -22.38 -6.70
N MET A 453 -52.08 -21.47 -5.74
CA MET A 453 -53.33 -21.22 -5.00
C MET A 453 -54.48 -20.83 -5.92
N SER A 454 -54.21 -19.97 -6.91
CA SER A 454 -55.23 -19.50 -7.83
C SER A 454 -55.88 -20.64 -8.62
N HIS A 455 -55.13 -21.72 -8.87
CA HIS A 455 -55.65 -22.92 -9.51
C HIS A 455 -56.39 -23.84 -8.52
N GLU A 456 -55.83 -24.06 -7.33
CA GLU A 456 -56.43 -24.90 -6.28
C GLU A 456 -57.76 -24.36 -5.75
N VAL A 457 -57.92 -23.04 -5.59
CA VAL A 457 -59.18 -22.40 -5.16
C VAL A 457 -60.20 -22.36 -6.31
N ARG A 458 -59.75 -22.23 -7.56
CA ARG A 458 -60.64 -22.21 -8.73
C ARG A 458 -61.35 -23.55 -8.93
N ASN A 459 -60.70 -24.68 -8.60
CA ASN A 459 -61.25 -26.01 -8.78
C ASN A 459 -62.55 -26.29 -7.98
N PRO A 460 -62.59 -26.16 -6.63
CA PRO A 460 -63.82 -26.32 -5.85
C PRO A 460 -64.89 -25.29 -6.27
N LEU A 461 -64.48 -24.04 -6.57
CA LEU A 461 -65.41 -23.01 -7.04
C LEU A 461 -66.08 -23.36 -8.38
N VAL A 462 -65.35 -23.96 -9.31
CA VAL A 462 -65.91 -24.45 -10.59
C VAL A 462 -66.88 -25.59 -10.32
N ALA A 463 -66.53 -26.57 -9.48
CA ALA A 463 -67.42 -27.68 -9.13
C ALA A 463 -68.72 -27.18 -8.49
N ILE A 464 -68.63 -26.32 -7.46
CA ILE A 464 -69.79 -25.70 -6.81
C ILE A 464 -70.65 -24.94 -7.83
N LYS A 465 -70.02 -24.16 -8.72
CA LYS A 465 -70.71 -23.41 -9.77
C LYS A 465 -71.43 -24.33 -10.75
N THR A 466 -70.81 -25.42 -11.21
CA THR A 466 -71.41 -26.37 -12.15
C THR A 466 -72.62 -27.07 -11.52
N PHE A 467 -72.49 -27.56 -10.28
CA PHE A 467 -73.61 -28.17 -9.56
C PHE A 467 -74.74 -27.16 -9.32
N ALA A 468 -74.43 -25.91 -8.98
CA ALA A 468 -75.42 -24.85 -8.81
C ALA A 468 -76.14 -24.48 -10.13
N GLN A 469 -75.43 -24.53 -11.26
CA GLN A 469 -76.00 -24.26 -12.59
C GLN A 469 -76.88 -25.40 -13.10
N LEU A 470 -76.57 -26.66 -12.74
CA LEU A 470 -77.36 -27.83 -13.13
C LEU A 470 -78.59 -28.05 -12.23
N LEU A 471 -78.62 -27.40 -11.06
CA LEU A 471 -79.71 -27.54 -10.09
C LEU A 471 -81.10 -27.19 -10.65
N PRO A 472 -81.31 -26.11 -11.44
CA PRO A 472 -82.61 -25.80 -12.03
C PRO A 472 -83.07 -26.84 -13.06
N GLU A 473 -82.14 -27.46 -13.79
CA GLU A 473 -82.45 -28.44 -14.85
C GLU A 473 -82.67 -29.86 -14.31
N ARG A 474 -82.02 -30.20 -13.19
CA ARG A 474 -82.08 -31.53 -12.56
C ARG A 474 -82.71 -31.52 -11.17
N PHE A 475 -83.52 -30.52 -10.85
CA PHE A 475 -84.11 -30.35 -9.51
C PHE A 475 -84.96 -31.55 -9.07
N ASP A 476 -85.70 -32.15 -10.00
CA ASP A 476 -86.60 -33.27 -9.72
C ASP A 476 -85.89 -34.61 -9.61
N ASP A 477 -84.59 -34.67 -9.93
CA ASP A 477 -83.75 -35.87 -9.81
C ASP A 477 -83.27 -36.03 -8.35
N PRO A 478 -83.79 -37.04 -7.61
CA PRO A 478 -83.45 -37.23 -6.20
C PRO A 478 -81.98 -37.62 -5.97
N ASP A 479 -81.37 -38.33 -6.92
CA ASP A 479 -79.95 -38.72 -6.82
C ASP A 479 -79.06 -37.50 -7.03
N PHE A 480 -79.39 -36.65 -8.02
CA PHE A 480 -78.68 -35.39 -8.24
C PHE A 480 -78.78 -34.44 -7.03
N ARG A 481 -79.94 -34.32 -6.38
CA ARG A 481 -80.09 -33.48 -5.17
C ARG A 481 -79.23 -33.96 -4.00
N ARG A 482 -79.11 -35.28 -3.85
CA ARG A 482 -78.26 -35.88 -2.82
C ARG A 482 -76.79 -35.59 -3.12
N ASP A 483 -76.36 -35.87 -4.35
CA ASP A 483 -74.99 -35.59 -4.81
C ASP A 483 -74.67 -34.09 -4.71
N PHE A 484 -75.61 -33.22 -5.07
CA PHE A 484 -75.48 -31.77 -4.91
C PHE A 484 -75.20 -31.38 -3.46
N ASN A 485 -75.99 -31.88 -2.50
CA ASN A 485 -75.82 -31.55 -1.10
C ASN A 485 -74.50 -32.11 -0.54
N GLU A 486 -74.16 -33.36 -0.86
CA GLU A 486 -72.93 -34.00 -0.38
C GLU A 486 -71.67 -33.36 -0.99
N ILE A 487 -71.64 -33.14 -2.31
CA ILE A 487 -70.46 -32.65 -3.03
C ILE A 487 -70.25 -31.16 -2.77
N VAL A 488 -71.29 -30.32 -2.81
CA VAL A 488 -71.14 -28.87 -2.59
C VAL A 488 -70.65 -28.59 -1.17
N VAL A 489 -71.19 -29.29 -0.16
CA VAL A 489 -70.74 -29.13 1.23
C VAL A 489 -69.29 -29.57 1.39
N GLN A 490 -68.90 -30.71 0.81
CA GLN A 490 -67.50 -31.17 0.83
C GLN A 490 -66.54 -30.19 0.15
N GLU A 491 -66.91 -29.60 -0.98
CA GLU A 491 -66.06 -28.62 -1.68
C GLU A 491 -65.97 -27.28 -0.93
N ILE A 492 -67.01 -26.88 -0.18
CA ILE A 492 -66.97 -25.70 0.71
C ILE A 492 -66.05 -25.96 1.90
N GLU A 493 -66.19 -27.10 2.58
CA GLU A 493 -65.30 -27.50 3.69
C GLU A 493 -63.84 -27.59 3.24
N ARG A 494 -63.60 -28.10 2.03
CA ARG A 494 -62.27 -28.12 1.42
C ARG A 494 -61.72 -26.71 1.21
N LEU A 495 -62.55 -25.78 0.73
CA LEU A 495 -62.15 -24.39 0.52
C LEU A 495 -61.79 -23.70 1.84
N ASP A 496 -62.54 -23.98 2.91
CA ASP A 496 -62.27 -23.45 4.24
C ASP A 496 -60.94 -24.01 4.82
N GLN A 497 -60.68 -25.30 4.64
CA GLN A 497 -59.39 -25.89 5.01
C GLN A 497 -58.21 -25.26 4.26
N ILE A 498 -58.36 -24.99 2.97
CA ILE A 498 -57.34 -24.30 2.16
C ILE A 498 -57.07 -22.91 2.76
N ILE A 499 -58.12 -22.12 3.05
CA ILE A 499 -58.00 -20.78 3.64
C ILE A 499 -57.32 -20.83 5.00
N MET A 500 -57.72 -21.76 5.88
CA MET A 500 -57.11 -21.91 7.20
C MET A 500 -55.61 -22.24 7.11
N GLN A 501 -55.22 -23.15 6.21
CA GLN A 501 -53.81 -23.49 6.02
C GLN A 501 -53.00 -22.31 5.48
N ILE A 502 -53.56 -21.52 4.57
CA ILE A 502 -52.93 -20.28 4.08
C ILE A 502 -52.75 -19.28 5.21
N ASN A 503 -53.77 -19.08 6.04
CA ASN A 503 -53.70 -18.10 7.12
C ASN A 503 -52.65 -18.48 8.19
N ASN A 504 -52.61 -19.76 8.57
CA ASN A 504 -51.60 -20.30 9.48
C ASN A 504 -50.18 -20.16 8.89
N PHE A 505 -50.04 -20.24 7.58
CA PHE A 505 -48.76 -20.08 6.89
C PHE A 505 -48.36 -18.60 6.70
N ALA A 506 -49.32 -17.69 6.46
CA ALA A 506 -49.10 -16.26 6.28
C ALA A 506 -48.77 -15.53 7.58
N HIS A 507 -49.31 -16.00 8.69
CA HIS A 507 -49.07 -15.46 10.02
C HIS A 507 -48.51 -16.57 10.92
N PRO A 508 -47.25 -16.98 10.71
CA PRO A 508 -46.64 -17.98 11.57
C PRO A 508 -46.60 -17.43 13.01
N PRO A 509 -47.01 -18.21 14.01
CA PRO A 509 -46.92 -17.80 15.40
C PRO A 509 -45.45 -17.54 15.79
N GLU A 510 -45.22 -16.62 16.73
CA GLU A 510 -43.89 -16.41 17.29
C GLU A 510 -43.38 -17.71 17.93
N LEU A 511 -42.24 -18.22 17.47
CA LEU A 511 -41.65 -19.46 17.97
C LEU A 511 -41.15 -19.27 19.39
N ASN A 512 -41.54 -20.18 20.28
CA ASN A 512 -41.09 -20.22 21.66
C ASN A 512 -39.89 -21.16 21.78
N LEU A 513 -38.72 -20.67 21.37
CA LEU A 513 -37.49 -21.45 21.32
C LEU A 513 -36.98 -21.79 22.73
N ARG A 514 -36.87 -23.09 23.03
CA ARG A 514 -36.39 -23.61 24.32
C ARG A 514 -35.40 -24.74 24.12
N SER A 515 -34.58 -25.02 25.14
CA SER A 515 -33.74 -26.22 25.15
C SER A 515 -34.62 -27.45 25.34
N ILE A 516 -34.78 -28.24 24.29
CA ILE A 516 -35.67 -29.40 24.25
C ILE A 516 -34.92 -30.69 23.89
N ASP A 517 -35.45 -31.80 24.38
CA ASP A 517 -35.03 -33.14 23.99
C ASP A 517 -35.89 -33.60 22.81
N LEU A 518 -35.27 -33.91 21.67
CA LEU A 518 -35.98 -34.30 20.45
C LEU A 518 -36.80 -35.59 20.59
N ARG A 519 -36.53 -36.42 21.59
CA ARG A 519 -37.27 -37.68 21.81
C ARG A 519 -38.74 -37.43 22.13
N ASP A 520 -39.04 -36.38 22.88
CA ASP A 520 -40.40 -36.03 23.29
C ASP A 520 -41.29 -35.57 22.12
N PRO A 521 -40.90 -34.58 21.29
CA PRO A 521 -41.69 -34.18 20.14
C PRO A 521 -41.82 -35.30 19.11
N MET A 522 -40.80 -36.15 18.93
CA MET A 522 -40.87 -37.30 18.02
C MET A 522 -41.89 -38.36 18.48
N LYS A 523 -41.99 -38.65 19.78
CA LYS A 523 -43.00 -39.57 20.31
C LYS A 523 -44.41 -39.02 20.14
N ARG A 524 -44.64 -37.76 20.54
CA ARG A 524 -45.94 -37.10 20.40
C ARG A 524 -46.38 -36.98 18.94
N ALA A 525 -45.43 -36.76 18.03
CA ALA A 525 -45.70 -36.74 16.60
C ALA A 525 -46.25 -38.07 16.07
N VAL A 526 -45.71 -39.21 16.55
CA VAL A 526 -46.22 -40.55 16.19
C VAL A 526 -47.63 -40.74 16.72
N ASP A 527 -47.92 -40.33 17.96
CA ASP A 527 -49.26 -40.43 18.55
C ASP A 527 -50.28 -39.56 17.81
N LEU A 528 -49.89 -38.33 17.47
CA LEU A 528 -50.72 -37.41 16.68
C LEU A 528 -51.01 -37.95 15.27
N ALA A 529 -50.00 -38.55 14.62
CA ALA A 529 -50.19 -39.19 13.33
C ALA A 529 -51.11 -40.41 13.43
N ARG A 530 -50.98 -41.25 14.46
CA ARG A 530 -51.86 -42.41 14.68
C ARG A 530 -53.32 -42.01 14.86
N ALA A 531 -53.58 -40.91 15.58
CA ALA A 531 -54.93 -40.39 15.77
C ALA A 531 -55.61 -39.96 14.45
N ARG A 532 -54.84 -39.64 13.40
CA ARG A 532 -55.35 -39.24 12.08
C ARG A 532 -55.72 -40.43 11.18
N PHE A 533 -55.20 -41.63 11.43
CA PHE A 533 -55.46 -42.82 10.62
C PHE A 533 -56.06 -43.95 11.47
N THR A 534 -57.38 -43.90 11.65
CA THR A 534 -58.14 -44.84 12.49
C THR A 534 -58.48 -46.16 11.79
N GLU A 535 -58.45 -46.22 10.45
CA GLU A 535 -58.97 -47.36 9.67
C GLU A 535 -57.88 -48.28 9.06
N ASN A 536 -56.63 -47.81 8.92
CA ASN A 536 -55.52 -48.59 8.38
C ASN A 536 -54.32 -48.53 9.33
N GLY A 537 -54.14 -49.58 10.14
CA GLY A 537 -53.05 -49.64 11.11
C GLY A 537 -51.68 -49.64 10.45
N PHE A 538 -50.90 -48.56 10.63
CA PHE A 538 -49.49 -48.51 10.26
C PHE A 538 -48.62 -48.74 11.51
N SER A 539 -47.47 -49.39 11.32
CA SER A 539 -46.48 -49.59 12.38
C SER A 539 -45.31 -48.62 12.19
N VAL A 540 -44.93 -47.93 13.26
CA VAL A 540 -43.76 -47.05 13.29
C VAL A 540 -42.72 -47.66 14.22
N GLU A 541 -41.60 -48.07 13.66
CA GLU A 541 -40.42 -48.50 14.40
C GLU A 541 -39.59 -47.27 14.78
N THR A 542 -39.33 -47.07 16.08
CA THR A 542 -38.59 -45.91 16.58
C THR A 542 -37.21 -46.31 17.08
N THR A 543 -36.17 -45.72 16.51
CA THR A 543 -34.78 -45.90 16.95
C THR A 543 -34.21 -44.58 17.45
N LEU A 544 -34.28 -44.35 18.76
CA LEU A 544 -33.89 -43.10 19.42
C LEU A 544 -32.78 -43.38 20.44
N PRO A 545 -31.51 -43.06 20.13
CA PRO A 545 -30.41 -43.19 21.08
C PRO A 545 -30.61 -42.33 22.34
N ASN A 546 -30.07 -42.77 23.47
CA ASN A 546 -30.17 -42.04 24.74
C ASN A 546 -29.17 -40.89 24.86
N ASP A 547 -28.17 -40.83 23.98
CA ASP A 547 -27.06 -39.87 23.96
C ASP A 547 -27.26 -38.71 22.97
N LEU A 548 -28.51 -38.42 22.60
CA LEU A 548 -28.83 -37.29 21.73
C LEU A 548 -28.67 -35.95 22.49
N PRO A 549 -28.00 -34.94 21.90
CA PRO A 549 -27.88 -33.61 22.46
C PRO A 549 -29.24 -32.92 22.43
N LYS A 550 -29.45 -32.01 23.37
CA LYS A 550 -30.58 -31.09 23.32
C LYS A 550 -30.41 -30.12 22.15
N ILE A 551 -31.52 -29.66 21.61
CA ILE A 551 -31.56 -28.61 20.59
C ILE A 551 -32.28 -27.38 21.14
N ILE A 552 -32.10 -26.23 20.49
CA ILE A 552 -32.94 -25.05 20.71
C ILE A 552 -34.10 -25.09 19.71
N GLY A 553 -35.33 -25.19 20.19
CA GLY A 553 -36.50 -25.29 19.31
C GLY A 553 -37.85 -25.09 20.01
N ASP A 554 -38.88 -24.86 19.20
CA ASP A 554 -40.27 -24.86 19.59
C ASP A 554 -40.83 -26.29 19.52
N GLU A 555 -41.20 -26.83 20.67
CA GLU A 555 -41.70 -28.19 20.80
C GLU A 555 -42.98 -28.44 20.00
N THR A 556 -43.90 -27.47 19.96
CA THR A 556 -45.21 -27.62 19.30
C THR A 556 -45.04 -27.66 17.79
N ALA A 557 -44.24 -26.74 17.26
CA ALA A 557 -43.95 -26.68 15.82
C ALA A 557 -43.23 -27.95 15.33
N LEU A 558 -42.28 -28.47 16.10
CA LEU A 558 -41.56 -29.70 15.76
C LEU A 558 -42.44 -30.95 15.86
N VAL A 559 -43.35 -31.04 16.83
CA VAL A 559 -44.37 -32.11 16.89
C VAL A 559 -45.20 -32.14 15.61
N GLU A 560 -45.68 -30.98 15.16
CA GLU A 560 -46.50 -30.88 13.96
C GLU A 560 -45.70 -31.24 12.69
N ALA A 561 -44.47 -30.75 12.57
CA ALA A 561 -43.60 -31.07 11.44
C ALA A 561 -43.31 -32.59 11.34
N PHE A 562 -42.93 -33.23 12.46
CA PHE A 562 -42.70 -34.68 12.45
C PHE A 562 -44.00 -35.46 12.22
N ALA A 563 -45.14 -35.00 12.73
CA ALA A 563 -46.43 -35.63 12.47
C ALA A 563 -46.80 -35.57 10.99
N HIS A 564 -46.49 -34.46 10.31
CA HIS A 564 -46.66 -34.35 8.85
C HIS A 564 -45.76 -35.32 8.08
N LEU A 565 -44.53 -35.54 8.52
CA LEU A 565 -43.65 -36.54 7.89
C LEU A 565 -44.16 -37.97 8.10
N VAL A 566 -44.57 -38.31 9.32
CA VAL A 566 -45.10 -39.65 9.64
C VAL A 566 -46.43 -39.91 8.90
N ALA A 567 -47.31 -38.92 8.82
CA ALA A 567 -48.55 -39.02 8.05
C ALA A 567 -48.28 -39.21 6.55
N ASN A 568 -47.33 -38.46 5.99
CA ASN A 568 -46.93 -38.64 4.59
C ASN A 568 -46.36 -40.04 4.31
N ALA A 569 -45.54 -40.57 5.22
CA ALA A 569 -45.01 -41.92 5.16
C ALA A 569 -46.11 -43.00 5.25
N ALA A 570 -47.09 -42.82 6.14
CA ALA A 570 -48.23 -43.73 6.29
C ALA A 570 -49.11 -43.76 5.03
N GLU A 571 -49.38 -42.60 4.44
CA GLU A 571 -50.13 -42.51 3.18
C GLU A 571 -49.36 -43.09 1.99
N ALA A 572 -48.04 -42.93 1.95
CA ALA A 572 -47.21 -43.50 0.87
C ALA A 572 -47.14 -45.04 0.91
N SER A 573 -47.32 -45.62 2.11
CA SER A 573 -47.24 -47.06 2.37
C SER A 573 -48.60 -47.77 2.43
N SER A 574 -49.73 -47.05 2.31
CA SER A 574 -51.09 -47.59 2.49
C SER A 574 -51.50 -48.68 1.49
N GLY A 575 -50.77 -48.85 0.38
CA GLY A 575 -50.99 -49.90 -0.63
C GLY A 575 -50.01 -51.09 -0.55
N GLN A 576 -49.09 -51.10 0.41
CA GLN A 576 -48.10 -52.16 0.57
C GLN A 576 -48.65 -53.33 1.41
N ALA A 577 -48.25 -54.56 1.08
CA ALA A 577 -48.66 -55.76 1.83
C ALA A 577 -48.18 -55.75 3.30
N LYS A 578 -47.09 -55.02 3.59
CA LYS A 578 -46.55 -54.79 4.94
C LYS A 578 -46.02 -53.35 5.03
N PRO A 579 -46.83 -52.37 5.47
CA PRO A 579 -46.38 -51.00 5.63
C PRO A 579 -45.37 -50.91 6.79
N GLN A 580 -44.16 -50.41 6.49
CA GLN A 580 -43.11 -50.22 7.48
C GLN A 580 -42.63 -48.77 7.42
N ILE A 581 -42.72 -48.09 8.56
CA ILE A 581 -42.20 -46.75 8.75
C ILE A 581 -41.14 -46.80 9.84
N THR A 582 -39.95 -46.28 9.57
CA THR A 582 -38.86 -46.18 10.54
C THR A 582 -38.60 -44.72 10.85
N LEU A 583 -38.69 -44.36 12.14
CA LEU A 583 -38.32 -43.06 12.65
C LEU A 583 -37.04 -43.20 13.47
N SER A 584 -35.94 -42.66 12.98
CA SER A 584 -34.63 -42.78 13.63
C SER A 584 -33.98 -41.42 13.87
N ALA A 585 -33.15 -41.33 14.91
CA ALA A 585 -32.32 -40.17 15.17
C ALA A 585 -30.87 -40.59 15.36
N LYS A 586 -29.93 -39.83 14.80
CA LYS A 586 -28.49 -40.06 14.90
C LYS A 586 -27.75 -38.78 15.25
N LEU A 587 -26.69 -38.92 16.05
CA LEU A 587 -25.78 -37.84 16.37
C LEU A 587 -24.89 -37.49 15.17
N LEU A 588 -24.79 -36.21 14.84
CA LEU A 588 -23.81 -35.71 13.87
C LEU A 588 -22.59 -35.16 14.62
N ARG A 589 -21.43 -35.80 14.43
CA ARG A 589 -20.14 -35.37 14.97
C ARG A 589 -19.22 -34.90 13.84
N GLU A 590 -18.48 -33.83 14.11
CA GLU A 590 -17.36 -33.38 13.28
C GLU A 590 -16.12 -33.34 14.19
N GLY A 591 -15.29 -34.40 14.12
CA GLY A 591 -14.19 -34.59 15.06
C GLY A 591 -14.68 -34.78 16.51
N LYS A 592 -14.27 -33.88 17.42
CA LYS A 592 -14.69 -33.89 18.85
C LYS A 592 -15.94 -33.04 19.13
N HIS A 593 -16.45 -32.29 18.14
CA HIS A 593 -17.58 -31.38 18.35
C HIS A 593 -18.90 -32.01 17.88
N THR A 594 -19.94 -31.86 18.71
CA THR A 594 -21.30 -32.28 18.39
C THR A 594 -21.95 -31.19 17.54
N ARG A 595 -22.20 -31.47 16.26
CA ARG A 595 -22.73 -30.51 15.30
C ARG A 595 -24.26 -30.43 15.34
N GLY A 596 -24.92 -31.55 15.64
CA GLY A 596 -26.38 -31.63 15.68
C GLY A 596 -26.95 -33.03 15.69
N VAL A 597 -28.24 -33.12 15.37
CA VAL A 597 -29.02 -34.35 15.29
C VAL A 597 -29.58 -34.50 13.88
N LEU A 598 -29.42 -35.70 13.31
CA LEU A 598 -30.06 -36.12 12.08
C LEU A 598 -31.26 -37.00 12.42
N VAL A 599 -32.45 -36.52 12.13
CA VAL A 599 -33.71 -37.26 12.21
C VAL A 599 -34.07 -37.78 10.83
N THR A 600 -34.33 -39.09 10.71
CA THR A 600 -34.72 -39.72 9.45
C THR A 600 -36.07 -40.42 9.60
N VAL A 601 -37.02 -40.06 8.75
CA VAL A 601 -38.30 -40.76 8.56
C VAL A 601 -38.20 -41.54 7.26
N HIS A 602 -38.21 -42.88 7.35
CA HIS A 602 -38.14 -43.78 6.21
C HIS A 602 -39.45 -44.56 6.05
N ASP A 603 -39.99 -44.64 4.84
CA ASP A 603 -41.10 -45.52 4.47
C ASP A 603 -40.73 -46.48 3.35
N ASN A 604 -41.40 -47.63 3.29
CA ASN A 604 -41.29 -48.62 2.20
C ASN A 604 -42.38 -48.44 1.13
N GLY A 605 -42.87 -47.21 0.93
CA GLY A 605 -43.94 -46.88 0.01
C GLY A 605 -43.50 -46.85 -1.47
N LYS A 606 -44.38 -46.33 -2.33
CA LYS A 606 -44.18 -46.27 -3.79
C LYS A 606 -43.07 -45.32 -4.29
N GLY A 607 -42.41 -44.60 -3.38
CA GLY A 607 -41.38 -43.62 -3.72
C GLY A 607 -41.89 -42.36 -4.44
N ILE A 608 -40.95 -41.52 -4.84
CA ILE A 608 -41.13 -40.27 -5.60
C ILE A 608 -40.36 -40.40 -6.92
N SER A 609 -40.99 -40.01 -8.04
CA SER A 609 -40.32 -39.99 -9.35
C SER A 609 -39.20 -38.95 -9.39
N ALA A 610 -38.17 -39.20 -10.21
CA ALA A 610 -37.01 -38.31 -10.33
C ALA A 610 -37.41 -36.87 -10.70
N ASP A 611 -38.41 -36.70 -11.58
CA ASP A 611 -38.89 -35.39 -12.04
C ASP A 611 -39.57 -34.56 -10.93
N LEU A 612 -40.05 -35.21 -9.87
CA LEU A 612 -40.73 -34.57 -8.75
C LEU A 612 -39.79 -34.28 -7.58
N LYS A 613 -38.63 -34.94 -7.49
CA LYS A 613 -37.69 -34.80 -6.35
C LYS A 613 -37.31 -33.36 -6.07
N ASP A 614 -37.02 -32.57 -7.10
CA ASP A 614 -36.60 -31.16 -6.94
C ASP A 614 -37.78 -30.22 -6.57
N LYS A 615 -39.01 -30.71 -6.69
CA LYS A 615 -40.25 -29.92 -6.53
C LYS A 615 -41.11 -30.35 -5.34
N VAL A 616 -40.77 -31.44 -4.64
CA VAL A 616 -41.60 -31.97 -3.54
C VAL A 616 -41.74 -31.02 -2.34
N PHE A 617 -40.80 -30.09 -2.18
CA PHE A 617 -40.87 -29.04 -1.16
C PHE A 617 -41.56 -27.75 -1.66
N SER A 618 -41.96 -27.72 -2.94
CA SER A 618 -42.78 -26.63 -3.49
C SER A 618 -44.23 -26.79 -3.03
N PRO A 619 -44.92 -25.69 -2.71
CA PRO A 619 -46.33 -25.74 -2.32
C PRO A 619 -47.22 -26.42 -3.35
N PHE A 620 -48.24 -27.15 -2.87
CA PHE A 620 -49.22 -27.88 -3.68
C PHE A 620 -48.62 -28.96 -4.60
N CYS A 621 -47.32 -29.29 -4.46
CA CYS A 621 -46.74 -30.44 -5.12
C CYS A 621 -47.28 -31.72 -4.47
N THR A 622 -48.23 -32.37 -5.14
CA THR A 622 -48.91 -33.56 -4.64
C THR A 622 -49.17 -34.54 -5.78
N THR A 623 -48.97 -35.82 -5.51
CA THR A 623 -49.38 -36.92 -6.41
C THR A 623 -50.70 -37.55 -5.95
N LYS A 624 -51.38 -36.92 -4.97
CA LYS A 624 -52.56 -37.45 -4.27
C LYS A 624 -53.81 -36.70 -4.72
N ALA A 625 -54.91 -37.43 -4.95
CA ALA A 625 -56.18 -36.88 -5.41
C ALA A 625 -56.89 -35.94 -4.40
N ARG A 626 -56.62 -36.09 -3.09
CA ARG A 626 -57.23 -35.30 -1.99
C ARG A 626 -56.22 -34.56 -1.10
N GLY A 627 -54.92 -34.63 -1.39
CA GLY A 627 -53.89 -34.02 -0.54
C GLY A 627 -53.51 -32.63 -1.03
N MET A 628 -53.59 -31.61 -0.16
CA MET A 628 -53.29 -30.20 -0.50
C MET A 628 -51.80 -29.91 -0.81
N GLY A 629 -50.88 -30.87 -0.64
CA GLY A 629 -49.47 -30.67 -1.00
C GLY A 629 -48.71 -29.61 -0.18
N LEU A 630 -49.25 -29.19 0.98
CA LEU A 630 -48.61 -28.18 1.85
C LEU A 630 -47.77 -28.79 2.99
N GLY A 631 -47.88 -30.10 3.24
CA GLY A 631 -47.21 -30.75 4.37
C GLY A 631 -45.67 -30.64 4.34
N LEU A 632 -45.02 -31.00 3.23
CA LEU A 632 -43.56 -30.92 3.10
C LEU A 632 -43.02 -29.48 3.08
N PRO A 633 -43.67 -28.50 2.42
CA PRO A 633 -43.34 -27.09 2.58
C PRO A 633 -43.37 -26.60 4.04
N ILE A 634 -44.38 -26.98 4.83
CA ILE A 634 -44.49 -26.63 6.25
C ILE A 634 -43.33 -27.23 7.04
N VAL A 635 -42.96 -28.48 6.77
CA VAL A 635 -41.79 -29.12 7.40
C VAL A 635 -40.50 -28.38 7.04
N LYS A 636 -40.26 -28.08 5.76
CA LYS A 636 -39.08 -27.34 5.32
C LYS A 636 -38.97 -25.99 6.01
N ARG A 637 -40.09 -25.28 6.14
CA ARG A 637 -40.15 -23.99 6.83
C ARG A 637 -39.85 -24.13 8.32
N THR A 638 -40.51 -25.06 9.00
CA THR A 638 -40.30 -25.31 10.43
C THR A 638 -38.84 -25.63 10.70
N VAL A 639 -38.24 -26.52 9.91
CA VAL A 639 -36.83 -26.90 10.05
C VAL A 639 -35.89 -25.71 9.79
N PHE A 640 -36.18 -24.90 8.77
CA PHE A 640 -35.41 -23.67 8.49
C PHE A 640 -35.46 -22.66 9.64
N ASP A 641 -36.65 -22.44 10.22
CA ASP A 641 -36.83 -21.52 11.35
C ASP A 641 -36.12 -22.02 12.63
N HIS A 642 -35.72 -23.29 12.66
CA HIS A 642 -34.88 -23.91 13.70
C HIS A 642 -33.40 -24.02 13.29
N ASN A 643 -32.97 -23.25 12.28
CA ASN A 643 -31.60 -23.27 11.72
C ASN A 643 -31.15 -24.64 11.21
N GLY A 644 -32.11 -25.50 10.87
CA GLY A 644 -31.90 -26.83 10.35
C GLY A 644 -31.91 -26.91 8.83
N ARG A 645 -31.77 -28.13 8.32
CA ARG A 645 -31.89 -28.46 6.90
C ARG A 645 -32.75 -29.70 6.72
N VAL A 646 -33.55 -29.73 5.67
CA VAL A 646 -34.30 -30.93 5.27
C VAL A 646 -33.85 -31.38 3.89
N ASP A 647 -33.68 -32.68 3.74
CA ASP A 647 -33.35 -33.34 2.48
C ASP A 647 -34.23 -34.57 2.28
N ILE A 648 -34.39 -35.00 1.04
CA ILE A 648 -35.23 -36.14 0.70
C ILE A 648 -34.53 -37.05 -0.29
N ASP A 649 -34.36 -38.30 0.10
CA ASP A 649 -33.93 -39.36 -0.80
C ASP A 649 -35.10 -40.31 -1.04
N SER A 650 -35.30 -40.71 -2.29
CA SER A 650 -36.44 -41.55 -2.65
C SER A 650 -36.09 -42.46 -3.80
N ASN A 651 -36.56 -43.70 -3.72
CA ASN A 651 -36.43 -44.71 -4.76
C ASN A 651 -37.77 -45.46 -4.89
N PRO A 652 -37.97 -46.28 -5.93
CA PRO A 652 -39.24 -47.00 -6.13
C PRO A 652 -39.65 -47.96 -4.99
N HIS A 653 -38.76 -48.21 -4.03
CA HIS A 653 -38.97 -49.11 -2.89
C HIS A 653 -39.12 -48.36 -1.56
N GLY A 654 -39.09 -47.02 -1.56
CA GLY A 654 -39.25 -46.23 -0.35
C GLY A 654 -38.72 -44.79 -0.42
N THR A 655 -39.09 -43.99 0.58
CA THR A 655 -38.64 -42.59 0.73
C THR A 655 -38.04 -42.37 2.10
N SER A 656 -36.95 -41.61 2.16
CA SER A 656 -36.26 -41.17 3.37
C SER A 656 -36.23 -39.65 3.42
N VAL A 657 -36.93 -39.07 4.39
CA VAL A 657 -36.86 -37.63 4.68
C VAL A 657 -35.89 -37.42 5.84
N ASN A 658 -34.84 -36.63 5.59
CA ASN A 658 -33.73 -36.37 6.49
C ASN A 658 -33.81 -34.93 7.02
N VAL A 659 -34.04 -34.76 8.32
CA VAL A 659 -34.11 -33.47 9.02
C VAL A 659 -32.87 -33.32 9.90
N MET A 660 -32.05 -32.33 9.60
CA MET A 660 -30.85 -31.98 10.37
C MET A 660 -31.14 -30.77 11.24
N LEU A 661 -30.93 -30.89 12.55
CA LEU A 661 -31.12 -29.80 13.52
C LEU A 661 -29.82 -29.56 14.31
N PRO A 662 -29.40 -28.30 14.52
CA PRO A 662 -28.18 -27.99 15.25
C PRO A 662 -28.33 -28.34 16.73
N ALA A 663 -27.24 -28.80 17.35
CA ALA A 663 -27.20 -29.00 18.79
C ALA A 663 -27.24 -27.64 19.49
N ALA A 664 -27.85 -27.57 20.66
CA ALA A 664 -27.69 -26.40 21.52
C ALA A 664 -26.18 -26.26 21.81
N GLU A 665 -25.61 -25.08 21.54
CA GLU A 665 -24.26 -24.78 22.03
C GLU A 665 -24.31 -24.95 23.55
N ASN A 666 -23.49 -25.88 24.07
CA ASN A 666 -23.34 -26.03 25.51
C ASN A 666 -22.77 -24.70 26.01
N GLY A 667 -23.63 -23.85 26.57
CA GLY A 667 -23.19 -22.87 27.54
C GLY A 667 -22.65 -23.64 28.73
N GLU A 668 -21.34 -23.85 28.76
CA GLU A 668 -20.62 -24.02 30.02
C GLU A 668 -20.49 -22.69 30.74
#